data_AF-A0A2T3KPR3-F1
#
_entry.id   AF-A0A2T3KPR3-F1
#
_cell.length_a   1.000
_cell.length_b   1.000
_cell.length_c   1.000
_cell.angle_alpha   90.00
_cell.angle_beta   90.00
_cell.angle_gamma   90.00
#
_symmetry.space_group_name_H-M   'P 1'
#
loop_
_entity.id
_entity.type
_entity.pdbx_description
1 polymer ?
#
loop_
_entity_poly.entity_id
_entity_poly.type
_entity_poly.pdbx_seq_one_letter_code
_entity_poly.pdbx_strand_id
1 'polypeptide(L)'
;MNNLTDEIQLGLSQAKFKNRIVMAPMTIQSAFFDGGVTQEMIDYYAARSGDAGAVIVESAFVENYGRAFPGALGINTDSKIAGLKKLASAIKEKGSKAILQIYHAGRMANGEYNGGHQPISASPVAALRDNAETPLEMTKEQIGFMIEAFANAVNRAIVAGFDGVEIHGANTYIIQQFFSPHSNRRNDKWGGDIEKRTAFPLAVLNEAKRVVAEHQRDDFIIGYRFSPEEIEEPGIRFEDTMYLLDKLAASGLDYFHFSMGSYTRNSIVNPEDKELLIRKYHALKSDNVAKIPVIGVGGIAQRSDADQALAQGYDMVSVGKGFLVEPTWATKAINGEECAEFADIEQQHQLKIPTPLWEIMDYMIVDSKAEALKHQRIKELQNVEISFEPGEYTAYGYGHNGKLPVTVTFSEDKILDIIVDSSKESDGIANPAFERIPQQIMEGQTLNIDVISGATVSSQAVIDGVSDAVDLAGGNSEALRCKAREAVEWSTEVIEKAVDVVVVGGGGAGLSAALTALDNGKSVILLEKFPAVGGNTVRTGGWVNAAEPKWVKDFPAIAGEVDYLKAIADTPESDIAEEYLADFRTLKDQLANYFLDTESGKNYLFDSVELHLIQTYLGGKRTNLDGEPIHGQYDLVQTLTSRAMESIDWLTEKGIDFNRGMVDIAVGALWRRAHKPNRPKGVEFVEKLQKQVIAQGGHIITDARAEELIVDDGKVVGIKATHSDGTKYVLTTNCGVVLASGGFGANTKMLQKYNNYWNEIADDIKTTNSPALIGDGIEIGEKVGADLVGMEYVQLMPIGDPKSGALLTGLIVPPENFVFVNNQGKRFVDECESRDVLSRSFFDNGGVIYMIADEAIRKTAANTTDETIEREIEEGIIIKADSIEELAQKINVPTEALTETISRYNSYVDEGRDPEFHKGALGLKVEKAPFYATPRKPSVHHTMGGLKINTQACVLDKTGAPISGLYAAGEVTGGIHAGNRLGGNALIDIFTYGRIAGDSVSNRV
;
A
#
# COMPACT_ATOMS: atom_id res chain seq x y z
N MET A 1 -13.08 -36.00 -31.50
CA MET A 1 -13.10 -35.11 -30.32
C MET A 1 -13.24 -35.99 -29.11
N ASN A 2 -12.48 -35.72 -28.05
CA ASN A 2 -12.62 -36.38 -26.75
C ASN A 2 -13.86 -35.79 -26.07
N ASN A 3 -14.83 -36.61 -25.65
CA ASN A 3 -15.96 -36.14 -24.84
C ASN A 3 -15.67 -36.39 -23.36
N LEU A 4 -16.16 -35.51 -22.49
CA LEU A 4 -15.92 -35.61 -21.05
C LEU A 4 -16.32 -36.97 -20.45
N THR A 5 -17.38 -37.59 -20.99
CA THR A 5 -17.96 -38.87 -20.53
C THR A 5 -17.26 -40.11 -21.08
N ASP A 6 -16.29 -39.96 -21.98
CA ASP A 6 -15.60 -41.09 -22.57
C ASP A 6 -14.68 -41.76 -21.54
N GLU A 7 -14.68 -43.09 -21.49
CA GLU A 7 -13.67 -43.86 -20.73
C GLU A 7 -12.27 -43.57 -21.29
N ILE A 8 -11.28 -43.48 -20.40
CA ILE A 8 -9.86 -43.40 -20.76
C ILE A 8 -9.07 -44.48 -20.02
N GLN A 9 -8.22 -45.18 -20.77
CA GLN A 9 -7.29 -46.18 -20.23
C GLN A 9 -5.88 -45.57 -20.16
N LEU A 10 -5.24 -45.69 -19.00
CA LEU A 10 -3.90 -45.15 -18.75
C LEU A 10 -2.82 -46.10 -19.29
N GLY A 11 -1.66 -45.55 -19.64
CA GLY A 11 -0.62 -46.26 -20.37
C GLY A 11 0.17 -47.27 -19.52
N LEU A 12 0.66 -46.87 -18.35
CA LEU A 12 1.56 -47.70 -17.55
C LEU A 12 0.78 -48.73 -16.73
N SER A 13 -0.18 -48.26 -15.95
CA SER A 13 -0.99 -49.06 -15.02
C SER A 13 -2.08 -49.87 -15.71
N GLN A 14 -2.41 -49.54 -16.97
CA GLN A 14 -3.60 -50.04 -17.68
C GLN A 14 -4.92 -49.76 -16.94
N ALA A 15 -4.91 -48.90 -15.91
CA ALA A 15 -6.09 -48.53 -15.14
C ALA A 15 -7.07 -47.75 -16.02
N LYS A 16 -8.36 -47.94 -15.76
CA LYS A 16 -9.45 -47.27 -16.47
C LYS A 16 -10.09 -46.21 -15.60
N PHE A 17 -10.21 -45.01 -16.13
CA PHE A 17 -11.11 -43.98 -15.61
C PHE A 17 -12.39 -44.00 -16.43
N LYS A 18 -13.52 -44.12 -15.73
CA LYS A 18 -14.86 -44.20 -16.34
C LYS A 18 -15.29 -42.95 -17.11
N ASN A 19 -14.58 -41.84 -16.93
CA ASN A 19 -14.72 -40.60 -17.68
C ASN A 19 -13.43 -39.77 -17.53
N ARG A 20 -13.40 -38.60 -18.19
CA ARG A 20 -12.25 -37.69 -18.24
C ARG A 20 -12.26 -36.63 -17.13
N ILE A 21 -13.04 -36.83 -16.07
CA ILE A 21 -13.20 -35.89 -14.95
C ILE A 21 -12.34 -36.35 -13.77
N VAL A 22 -11.47 -35.45 -13.32
CA VAL A 22 -10.62 -35.64 -12.15
C VAL A 22 -10.90 -34.52 -11.14
N MET A 23 -10.98 -34.83 -9.86
CA MET A 23 -10.99 -33.79 -8.81
C MET A 23 -9.55 -33.32 -8.55
N ALA A 24 -9.35 -32.01 -8.53
CA ALA A 24 -8.05 -31.39 -8.29
C ALA A 24 -7.59 -31.58 -6.84
N PRO A 25 -6.28 -31.75 -6.62
CA PRO A 25 -5.69 -31.82 -5.28
C PRO A 25 -5.67 -30.42 -4.66
N MET A 26 -6.74 -30.10 -3.92
CA MET A 26 -6.92 -28.85 -3.19
C MET A 26 -6.57 -29.06 -1.73
N THR A 27 -5.62 -28.28 -1.21
CA THR A 27 -5.29 -28.30 0.21
C THR A 27 -6.45 -27.76 1.03
N ILE A 28 -6.88 -28.50 2.06
CA ILE A 28 -8.03 -28.12 2.91
C ILE A 28 -7.63 -27.79 4.35
N GLN A 29 -6.34 -27.89 4.69
CA GLN A 29 -5.75 -27.53 6.00
C GLN A 29 -6.46 -28.16 7.21
N SER A 30 -6.98 -29.37 7.06
CA SER A 30 -7.85 -30.02 8.06
C SER A 30 -7.31 -31.32 8.62
N ALA A 31 -6.02 -31.61 8.38
CA ALA A 31 -5.35 -32.70 9.08
C ALA A 31 -5.09 -32.32 10.55
N PHE A 32 -4.94 -33.32 11.41
CA PHE A 32 -4.45 -33.09 12.77
C PHE A 32 -3.06 -32.44 12.75
N PHE A 33 -2.65 -31.84 13.86
CA PHE A 33 -1.34 -31.19 13.99
C PHE A 33 -0.16 -32.09 13.58
N ASP A 34 -0.28 -33.41 13.76
CA ASP A 34 0.74 -34.36 13.38
C ASP A 34 0.68 -34.77 11.88
N GLY A 35 -0.27 -34.25 11.11
CA GLY A 35 -0.58 -34.61 9.72
C GLY A 35 -1.55 -35.79 9.56
N GLY A 36 -2.22 -36.23 10.64
CA GLY A 36 -3.18 -37.33 10.60
C GLY A 36 -4.53 -36.96 9.94
N VAL A 37 -5.15 -37.93 9.28
CA VAL A 37 -6.48 -37.76 8.66
C VAL A 37 -7.56 -37.55 9.72
N THR A 38 -8.39 -36.52 9.57
CA THR A 38 -9.57 -36.26 10.41
C THR A 38 -10.84 -36.82 9.76
N GLN A 39 -11.94 -36.92 10.53
CA GLN A 39 -13.23 -37.35 9.99
C GLN A 39 -13.77 -36.34 8.96
N GLU A 40 -13.55 -35.04 9.17
CA GLU A 40 -13.98 -33.99 8.22
C GLU A 40 -13.33 -34.17 6.85
N MET A 41 -12.04 -34.57 6.79
CA MET A 41 -11.38 -34.89 5.53
C MET A 41 -12.06 -36.07 4.82
N ILE A 42 -12.37 -37.14 5.57
CA ILE A 42 -13.04 -38.32 5.02
C ILE A 42 -14.40 -37.92 4.44
N ASP A 43 -15.19 -37.14 5.19
CA ASP A 43 -16.51 -36.68 4.76
C ASP A 43 -16.42 -35.76 3.54
N TYR A 44 -15.43 -34.85 3.51
CA TYR A 44 -15.17 -33.91 2.41
C TYR A 44 -14.89 -34.64 1.10
N TYR A 45 -13.96 -35.60 1.11
CA TYR A 45 -13.58 -36.35 -0.09
C TYR A 45 -14.66 -37.37 -0.47
N ALA A 46 -15.33 -38.01 0.49
CA ALA A 46 -16.43 -38.94 0.22
C ALA A 46 -17.62 -38.23 -0.46
N ALA A 47 -17.91 -36.98 -0.08
CA ALA A 47 -18.98 -36.19 -0.69
C ALA A 47 -18.71 -35.80 -2.15
N ARG A 48 -17.44 -35.79 -2.56
CA ARG A 48 -16.97 -35.41 -3.91
C ARG A 48 -16.55 -36.61 -4.76
N SER A 49 -16.68 -37.81 -4.20
CA SER A 49 -16.43 -39.08 -4.87
C SER A 49 -17.73 -39.66 -5.39
N GLY A 50 -17.65 -40.52 -6.39
CA GLY A 50 -18.83 -40.95 -7.11
C GLY A 50 -18.53 -40.92 -8.58
N ASP A 51 -19.21 -40.05 -9.31
CA ASP A 51 -19.13 -40.02 -10.77
C ASP A 51 -17.80 -39.50 -11.32
N ALA A 52 -16.96 -38.81 -10.56
CA ALA A 52 -15.62 -38.47 -11.02
C ALA A 52 -14.80 -39.75 -11.33
N GLY A 53 -14.04 -39.74 -12.42
CA GLY A 53 -13.14 -40.84 -12.80
C GLY A 53 -12.07 -41.10 -11.74
N ALA A 54 -11.51 -40.03 -11.20
CA ALA A 54 -10.56 -40.08 -10.09
C ALA A 54 -10.69 -38.86 -9.17
N VAL A 55 -10.31 -39.06 -7.91
CA VAL A 55 -10.11 -38.00 -6.92
C VAL A 55 -8.64 -37.99 -6.53
N ILE A 56 -7.96 -36.87 -6.80
CA ILE A 56 -6.60 -36.64 -6.32
C ILE A 56 -6.70 -35.91 -4.98
N VAL A 57 -6.36 -36.61 -3.91
CA VAL A 57 -6.27 -36.06 -2.55
C VAL A 57 -5.12 -35.06 -2.48
N GLU A 58 -5.30 -34.02 -1.67
CA GLU A 58 -4.31 -32.96 -1.44
C GLU A 58 -2.90 -33.45 -1.12
N SER A 59 -1.94 -32.54 -1.27
CA SER A 59 -0.53 -32.80 -1.11
C SER A 59 -0.19 -33.31 0.30
N ALA A 60 0.25 -34.57 0.39
CA ALA A 60 0.71 -35.21 1.62
C ALA A 60 2.23 -35.10 1.76
N PHE A 61 2.71 -34.52 2.87
CA PHE A 61 4.14 -34.33 3.09
C PHE A 61 4.83 -35.68 3.39
N VAL A 62 5.95 -35.93 2.72
CA VAL A 62 6.70 -37.20 2.84
C VAL A 62 7.70 -37.20 4.00
N GLU A 63 7.99 -36.03 4.57
CA GLU A 63 8.95 -35.82 5.65
C GLU A 63 8.41 -34.73 6.61
N ASN A 64 8.70 -34.84 7.90
CA ASN A 64 8.03 -34.07 8.95
C ASN A 64 8.32 -32.55 8.89
N TYR A 65 9.49 -32.17 8.38
CA TYR A 65 9.94 -30.79 8.20
C TYR A 65 9.65 -30.25 6.80
N GLY A 66 8.87 -30.99 6.02
CA GLY A 66 8.48 -30.64 4.65
C GLY A 66 7.15 -29.91 4.53
N ARG A 67 6.63 -29.29 5.60
CA ARG A 67 5.28 -28.67 5.61
C ARG A 67 5.32 -27.22 5.14
N ALA A 68 4.37 -26.85 4.26
CA ALA A 68 4.21 -25.47 3.78
C ALA A 68 3.13 -24.66 4.52
N PHE A 69 2.21 -25.32 5.23
CA PHE A 69 1.02 -24.69 5.83
C PHE A 69 0.52 -25.47 7.07
N PRO A 70 -0.27 -24.84 7.96
CA PRO A 70 -0.91 -25.52 9.07
C PRO A 70 -1.95 -26.53 8.56
N GLY A 71 -2.18 -27.61 9.34
CA GLY A 71 -3.17 -28.63 9.00
C GLY A 71 -2.84 -29.45 7.75
N ALA A 72 -1.58 -29.47 7.30
CA ALA A 72 -1.15 -30.26 6.14
C ALA A 72 -1.30 -31.77 6.37
N LEU A 73 -1.76 -32.50 5.36
CA LEU A 73 -1.82 -33.97 5.38
C LEU A 73 -0.40 -34.57 5.35
N GLY A 74 -0.14 -35.61 6.14
CA GLY A 74 1.14 -36.30 6.19
C GLY A 74 1.08 -37.75 5.73
N ILE A 75 2.16 -38.22 5.11
CA ILE A 75 2.41 -39.65 4.78
C ILE A 75 3.84 -40.09 5.21
N ASN A 76 4.49 -39.29 6.05
CA ASN A 76 5.86 -39.49 6.49
C ASN A 76 6.06 -40.67 7.46
N THR A 77 5.02 -41.13 8.15
CA THR A 77 5.11 -42.23 9.15
C THR A 77 4.02 -43.27 9.02
N ASP A 78 4.28 -44.50 9.49
CA ASP A 78 3.34 -45.62 9.41
C ASP A 78 2.06 -45.40 10.22
N SER A 79 2.11 -44.53 11.25
CA SER A 79 0.93 -44.12 12.01
C SER A 79 -0.16 -43.46 11.16
N LYS A 80 0.19 -42.95 9.96
CA LYS A 80 -0.76 -42.31 9.03
C LYS A 80 -1.57 -43.31 8.24
N ILE A 81 -1.08 -44.55 8.07
CA ILE A 81 -1.69 -45.58 7.22
C ILE A 81 -3.15 -45.83 7.60
N ALA A 82 -3.47 -45.93 8.89
CA ALA A 82 -4.83 -46.24 9.34
C ALA A 82 -5.85 -45.16 8.95
N GLY A 83 -5.49 -43.89 9.08
CA GLY A 83 -6.34 -42.76 8.67
C GLY A 83 -6.44 -42.64 7.14
N LEU A 84 -5.29 -42.73 6.47
CA LEU A 84 -5.19 -42.73 5.01
C LEU A 84 -6.00 -43.87 4.38
N LYS A 85 -6.05 -45.04 5.01
CA LYS A 85 -6.87 -46.17 4.58
C LYS A 85 -8.36 -45.86 4.62
N LYS A 86 -8.84 -45.24 5.70
CA LYS A 86 -10.25 -44.81 5.78
C LYS A 86 -10.59 -43.80 4.69
N LEU A 87 -9.68 -42.86 4.42
CA LEU A 87 -9.86 -41.87 3.37
C LEU A 87 -9.91 -42.50 1.97
N ALA A 88 -8.95 -43.37 1.64
CA ALA A 88 -8.93 -44.09 0.37
C ALA A 88 -10.18 -44.97 0.20
N SER A 89 -10.58 -45.70 1.24
CA SER A 89 -11.80 -46.50 1.24
C SER A 89 -13.04 -45.64 0.97
N ALA A 90 -13.20 -44.50 1.62
CA ALA A 90 -14.37 -43.64 1.46
C ALA A 90 -14.54 -43.08 0.05
N ILE A 91 -13.43 -42.77 -0.63
CA ILE A 91 -13.42 -42.36 -2.04
C ILE A 91 -13.82 -43.54 -2.94
N LYS A 92 -13.20 -44.70 -2.73
CA LYS A 92 -13.35 -45.89 -3.59
C LYS A 92 -14.71 -46.54 -3.45
N GLU A 93 -15.31 -46.54 -2.26
CA GLU A 93 -16.66 -47.07 -2.02
C GLU A 93 -17.73 -46.32 -2.80
N LYS A 94 -17.48 -45.07 -3.19
CA LYS A 94 -18.35 -44.29 -4.10
C LYS A 94 -18.07 -44.54 -5.57
N GLY A 95 -16.95 -45.19 -5.91
CA GLY A 95 -16.63 -45.62 -7.27
C GLY A 95 -15.69 -44.70 -8.05
N SER A 96 -15.04 -43.74 -7.40
CA SER A 96 -13.91 -42.98 -7.97
C SER A 96 -12.59 -43.68 -7.65
N LYS A 97 -11.57 -43.52 -8.50
CA LYS A 97 -10.19 -43.92 -8.17
C LYS A 97 -9.61 -42.97 -7.13
N ALA A 98 -8.94 -43.50 -6.10
CA ALA A 98 -8.29 -42.68 -5.08
C ALA A 98 -6.80 -42.52 -5.39
N ILE A 99 -6.35 -41.29 -5.63
CA ILE A 99 -4.94 -40.96 -5.89
C ILE A 99 -4.46 -40.01 -4.79
N LEU A 100 -3.27 -40.24 -4.24
CA LEU A 100 -2.68 -39.34 -3.24
C LEU A 100 -1.56 -38.52 -3.84
N GLN A 101 -1.66 -37.19 -3.80
CA GLN A 101 -0.53 -36.34 -4.18
C GLN A 101 0.53 -36.34 -3.08
N ILE A 102 1.80 -36.55 -3.43
CA ILE A 102 2.93 -36.60 -2.48
C ILE A 102 3.94 -35.51 -2.78
N TYR A 103 4.40 -34.81 -1.73
CA TYR A 103 5.29 -33.65 -1.88
C TYR A 103 6.23 -33.44 -0.69
N HIS A 104 7.14 -32.49 -0.87
CA HIS A 104 7.91 -31.86 0.21
C HIS A 104 8.10 -30.38 -0.12
N ALA A 105 7.81 -29.49 0.83
CA ALA A 105 7.80 -28.05 0.59
C ALA A 105 9.18 -27.47 0.21
N GLY A 106 10.26 -28.07 0.70
CA GLY A 106 11.63 -27.62 0.40
C GLY A 106 11.83 -26.15 0.82
N ARG A 107 12.34 -25.28 -0.07
CA ARG A 107 12.45 -23.83 0.15
C ARG A 107 11.11 -23.09 0.42
N MET A 108 9.97 -23.76 0.20
CA MET A 108 8.64 -23.23 0.54
C MET A 108 8.17 -23.64 1.93
N ALA A 109 8.93 -24.45 2.66
CA ALA A 109 8.64 -24.80 4.05
C ALA A 109 8.70 -23.55 4.94
N ASN A 110 7.98 -23.58 6.06
CA ASN A 110 8.00 -22.53 7.08
C ASN A 110 8.46 -23.14 8.41
N GLY A 111 9.51 -22.58 9.01
CA GLY A 111 10.10 -23.06 10.26
C GLY A 111 9.08 -23.14 11.40
N GLU A 112 8.09 -22.24 11.44
CA GLU A 112 7.02 -22.24 12.45
C GLU A 112 6.25 -23.57 12.48
N TYR A 113 5.86 -24.09 11.31
CA TYR A 113 5.10 -25.34 11.20
C TYR A 113 5.98 -26.59 11.30
N ASN A 114 7.29 -26.40 11.13
CA ASN A 114 8.29 -27.46 11.15
C ASN A 114 9.08 -27.47 12.47
N GLY A 115 8.52 -26.90 13.55
CA GLY A 115 9.11 -26.95 14.89
C GLY A 115 10.44 -26.21 14.99
N GLY A 116 10.58 -25.09 14.29
CA GLY A 116 11.77 -24.25 14.22
C GLY A 116 12.88 -24.77 13.29
N HIS A 117 12.64 -25.84 12.53
CA HIS A 117 13.67 -26.39 11.63
C HIS A 117 13.77 -25.54 10.37
N GLN A 118 15.01 -25.17 10.04
CA GLN A 118 15.32 -24.44 8.82
C GLN A 118 14.95 -25.28 7.59
N PRO A 119 14.29 -24.69 6.57
CA PRO A 119 13.98 -25.38 5.32
C PRO A 119 15.21 -26.00 4.65
N ILE A 120 15.00 -27.03 3.82
CA ILE A 120 16.05 -27.65 3.00
C ILE A 120 15.72 -27.52 1.51
N SER A 121 16.74 -27.43 0.65
CA SER A 121 16.56 -27.35 -0.80
C SER A 121 17.78 -27.87 -1.57
N ALA A 122 17.72 -27.82 -2.90
CA ALA A 122 18.83 -28.18 -3.77
C ALA A 122 20.06 -27.28 -3.52
N SER A 123 19.83 -25.99 -3.25
CA SER A 123 20.86 -24.98 -2.93
C SER A 123 20.30 -23.93 -1.97
N PRO A 124 21.14 -23.08 -1.34
CA PRO A 124 20.68 -22.10 -0.36
C PRO A 124 20.11 -20.85 -1.04
N VAL A 125 19.04 -21.05 -1.81
CA VAL A 125 18.34 -20.01 -2.57
C VAL A 125 16.93 -19.89 -2.01
N ALA A 126 16.67 -18.78 -1.32
CA ALA A 126 15.34 -18.47 -0.80
C ALA A 126 14.30 -18.39 -1.95
N ALA A 127 13.03 -18.63 -1.61
CA ALA A 127 11.94 -18.31 -2.52
C ALA A 127 11.78 -16.77 -2.63
N LEU A 128 11.43 -16.25 -3.81
CA LEU A 128 11.17 -14.82 -4.01
C LEU A 128 9.77 -14.45 -3.47
N ARG A 129 9.59 -14.54 -2.15
CA ARG A 129 8.38 -14.14 -1.41
C ARG A 129 8.80 -13.51 -0.09
N ASP A 130 7.95 -12.63 0.44
CA ASP A 130 8.19 -11.99 1.72
C ASP A 130 8.40 -13.03 2.83
N ASN A 131 9.39 -12.80 3.69
CA ASN A 131 9.74 -13.66 4.83
C ASN A 131 10.15 -15.11 4.48
N ALA A 132 10.52 -15.41 3.23
CA ALA A 132 11.08 -16.73 2.91
C ALA A 132 12.43 -16.96 3.60
N GLU A 133 12.49 -17.97 4.45
CA GLU A 133 13.76 -18.44 5.02
C GLU A 133 14.69 -18.94 3.91
N THR A 134 15.98 -18.64 4.04
CA THR A 134 17.00 -19.24 3.17
C THR A 134 17.14 -20.72 3.54
N PRO A 135 16.91 -21.66 2.61
CA PRO A 135 17.02 -23.08 2.91
C PRO A 135 18.49 -23.50 3.07
N LEU A 136 18.72 -24.61 3.76
CA LEU A 136 20.00 -25.32 3.75
C LEU A 136 20.13 -26.14 2.47
N GLU A 137 21.33 -26.13 1.88
CA GLU A 137 21.66 -27.04 0.79
C GLU A 137 21.69 -28.50 1.30
N MET A 138 20.94 -29.38 0.65
CA MET A 138 20.95 -30.80 1.00
C MET A 138 22.30 -31.46 0.69
N THR A 139 22.81 -32.24 1.64
CA THR A 139 23.94 -33.16 1.44
C THR A 139 23.57 -34.32 0.51
N LYS A 140 24.58 -35.03 -0.02
CA LYS A 140 24.35 -36.19 -0.90
C LYS A 140 23.54 -37.28 -0.19
N GLU A 141 23.79 -37.48 1.09
CA GLU A 141 23.09 -38.42 1.96
C GLU A 141 21.64 -37.98 2.17
N GLN A 142 21.40 -36.70 2.46
CA GLN A 142 20.04 -36.15 2.58
C GLN A 142 19.24 -36.24 1.28
N ILE A 143 19.88 -36.07 0.12
CA ILE A 143 19.22 -36.29 -1.19
C ILE A 143 18.77 -37.74 -1.31
N GLY A 144 19.63 -38.70 -0.94
CA GLY A 144 19.28 -40.12 -0.88
C GLY A 144 18.11 -40.40 0.08
N PHE A 145 18.14 -39.82 1.28
CA PHE A 145 17.05 -39.96 2.25
C PHE A 145 15.73 -39.34 1.77
N MET A 146 15.77 -38.23 1.04
CA MET A 146 14.58 -37.61 0.48
C MET A 146 13.96 -38.48 -0.62
N ILE A 147 14.78 -39.02 -1.52
CA ILE A 147 14.32 -39.98 -2.55
C ILE A 147 13.67 -41.20 -1.88
N GLU A 148 14.31 -41.74 -0.83
CA GLU A 148 13.77 -42.84 -0.03
C GLU A 148 12.49 -42.44 0.73
N ALA A 149 12.34 -41.20 1.18
CA ALA A 149 11.12 -40.71 1.81
C ALA A 149 9.94 -40.71 0.83
N PHE A 150 10.16 -40.31 -0.43
CA PHE A 150 9.15 -40.46 -1.49
C PHE A 150 8.82 -41.93 -1.76
N ALA A 151 9.82 -42.82 -1.82
CA ALA A 151 9.61 -44.26 -1.97
C ALA A 151 8.73 -44.83 -0.83
N ASN A 152 9.04 -44.46 0.41
CA ASN A 152 8.26 -44.85 1.58
C ASN A 152 6.83 -44.29 1.57
N ALA A 153 6.64 -43.08 1.04
CA ALA A 153 5.31 -42.52 0.84
C ALA A 153 4.49 -43.34 -0.16
N VAL A 154 5.09 -43.78 -1.29
CA VAL A 154 4.43 -44.68 -2.24
C VAL A 154 4.06 -46.01 -1.58
N ASN A 155 4.99 -46.61 -0.84
CA ASN A 155 4.73 -47.84 -0.08
C ASN A 155 3.53 -47.66 0.87
N ARG A 156 3.47 -46.57 1.62
CA ARG A 156 2.36 -46.28 2.54
C ARG A 156 1.06 -46.02 1.82
N ALA A 157 1.08 -45.38 0.64
CA ALA A 157 -0.12 -45.17 -0.17
C ALA A 157 -0.69 -46.51 -0.67
N ILE A 158 0.17 -47.42 -1.14
CA ILE A 158 -0.22 -48.78 -1.55
C ILE A 158 -0.83 -49.54 -0.36
N VAL A 159 -0.15 -49.54 0.80
CA VAL A 159 -0.61 -50.23 2.02
C VAL A 159 -1.92 -49.63 2.56
N ALA A 160 -2.10 -48.33 2.44
CA ALA A 160 -3.35 -47.65 2.77
C ALA A 160 -4.49 -47.96 1.76
N GLY A 161 -4.17 -48.51 0.59
CA GLY A 161 -5.16 -48.95 -0.40
C GLY A 161 -5.57 -47.90 -1.42
N PHE A 162 -4.77 -46.84 -1.60
CA PHE A 162 -4.90 -45.93 -2.74
C PHE A 162 -4.70 -46.69 -4.06
N ASP A 163 -5.32 -46.19 -5.14
CA ASP A 163 -5.15 -46.71 -6.49
C ASP A 163 -3.92 -46.12 -7.20
N GLY A 164 -3.38 -45.02 -6.66
CA GLY A 164 -2.17 -44.40 -7.21
C GLY A 164 -1.61 -43.26 -6.36
N VAL A 165 -0.51 -42.69 -6.85
CA VAL A 165 0.07 -41.44 -6.36
C VAL A 165 0.25 -40.43 -7.49
N GLU A 166 0.21 -39.16 -7.15
CA GLU A 166 0.69 -38.08 -8.01
C GLU A 166 1.96 -37.47 -7.42
N ILE A 167 3.06 -37.52 -8.16
CA ILE A 167 4.33 -36.91 -7.77
C ILE A 167 4.23 -35.40 -8.03
N HIS A 168 4.39 -34.59 -6.98
CA HIS A 168 4.23 -33.14 -7.08
C HIS A 168 5.55 -32.43 -7.44
N GLY A 169 5.79 -32.30 -8.75
CA GLY A 169 6.91 -31.56 -9.35
C GLY A 169 6.61 -30.12 -9.73
N ALA A 170 5.70 -29.45 -9.01
CA ALA A 170 5.21 -28.11 -9.34
C ALA A 170 5.21 -27.17 -8.12
N ASN A 171 4.72 -25.95 -8.31
CA ASN A 171 4.47 -24.95 -7.26
C ASN A 171 5.71 -24.62 -6.42
N THR A 172 6.89 -24.66 -7.05
CA THR A 172 8.20 -24.37 -6.45
C THR A 172 8.59 -25.31 -5.31
N TYR A 173 8.00 -26.50 -5.20
CA TYR A 173 8.34 -27.53 -4.20
C TYR A 173 9.56 -28.36 -4.58
N ILE A 174 10.05 -29.23 -3.67
CA ILE A 174 11.42 -29.77 -3.71
C ILE A 174 11.81 -30.36 -5.07
N ILE A 175 10.91 -31.07 -5.75
CA ILE A 175 11.21 -31.72 -7.03
C ILE A 175 11.41 -30.67 -8.12
N GLN A 176 10.55 -29.64 -8.17
CA GLN A 176 10.75 -28.48 -9.05
C GLN A 176 12.04 -27.75 -8.67
N GLN A 177 12.36 -27.62 -7.38
CA GLN A 177 13.55 -26.91 -6.92
C GLN A 177 14.83 -27.56 -7.45
N PHE A 178 14.90 -28.90 -7.50
CA PHE A 178 16.02 -29.59 -8.14
C PHE A 178 16.06 -29.42 -9.67
N PHE A 179 14.91 -29.31 -10.33
CA PHE A 179 14.89 -29.13 -11.78
C PHE A 179 15.19 -27.68 -12.22
N SER A 180 14.81 -26.71 -11.41
CA SER A 180 14.89 -25.27 -11.70
C SER A 180 16.34 -24.77 -11.78
N PRO A 181 16.73 -24.03 -12.84
CA PRO A 181 18.00 -23.31 -12.87
C PRO A 181 18.10 -22.21 -11.82
N HIS A 182 16.97 -21.71 -11.30
CA HIS A 182 16.96 -20.66 -10.30
C HIS A 182 17.38 -21.20 -8.93
N SER A 183 16.71 -22.25 -8.48
CA SER A 183 16.82 -22.75 -7.11
C SER A 183 17.86 -23.86 -6.95
N ASN A 184 18.29 -24.49 -8.03
CA ASN A 184 19.40 -25.44 -8.02
C ASN A 184 20.67 -24.82 -8.61
N ARG A 185 21.61 -24.47 -7.72
CA ARG A 185 22.92 -23.92 -8.07
C ARG A 185 24.05 -24.92 -7.83
N ARG A 186 23.72 -26.21 -7.65
CA ARG A 186 24.71 -27.26 -7.42
C ARG A 186 25.57 -27.49 -8.65
N ASN A 187 26.76 -28.02 -8.42
CA ASN A 187 27.72 -28.40 -9.47
C ASN A 187 28.01 -29.91 -9.50
N ASP A 188 27.25 -30.71 -8.75
CA ASP A 188 27.36 -32.17 -8.71
C ASP A 188 26.34 -32.85 -9.64
N LYS A 189 26.17 -34.18 -9.55
CA LYS A 189 25.26 -34.93 -10.42
C LYS A 189 23.79 -34.53 -10.31
N TRP A 190 23.43 -33.71 -9.32
CA TRP A 190 22.07 -33.27 -9.07
C TRP A 190 21.80 -31.85 -9.55
N GLY A 191 22.79 -31.12 -10.07
CA GLY A 191 22.59 -29.76 -10.58
C GLY A 191 23.61 -29.32 -11.65
N GLY A 192 23.47 -28.08 -12.11
CA GLY A 192 24.23 -27.56 -13.24
C GLY A 192 23.38 -27.53 -14.51
N ASP A 193 23.76 -28.31 -15.51
CA ASP A 193 23.02 -28.42 -16.77
C ASP A 193 21.64 -29.11 -16.61
N ILE A 194 20.81 -28.99 -17.65
CA ILE A 194 19.44 -29.52 -17.64
C ILE A 194 19.40 -31.04 -17.44
N GLU A 195 20.40 -31.79 -17.93
CA GLU A 195 20.50 -33.24 -17.74
C GLU A 195 20.66 -33.61 -16.27
N LYS A 196 21.61 -32.97 -15.57
CA LYS A 196 21.86 -33.21 -14.15
C LYS A 196 20.71 -32.74 -13.26
N ARG A 197 20.09 -31.61 -13.58
CA ARG A 197 18.88 -31.13 -12.85
C ARG A 197 17.68 -32.08 -13.02
N THR A 198 17.62 -32.81 -14.13
CA THR A 198 16.59 -33.84 -14.38
C THR A 198 16.80 -35.12 -13.55
N ALA A 199 18.00 -35.35 -13.00
CA ALA A 199 18.33 -36.59 -12.30
C ALA A 199 17.49 -36.82 -11.04
N PHE A 200 17.15 -35.77 -10.28
CA PHE A 200 16.35 -35.91 -9.06
C PHE A 200 14.89 -36.27 -9.34
N PRO A 201 14.14 -35.56 -10.23
CA PRO A 201 12.81 -36.01 -10.66
C PRO A 201 12.78 -37.47 -11.16
N LEU A 202 13.76 -37.89 -11.97
CA LEU A 202 13.85 -39.26 -12.47
C LEU A 202 14.12 -40.27 -11.36
N ALA A 203 14.98 -39.94 -10.39
CA ALA A 203 15.27 -40.82 -9.27
C ALA A 203 14.01 -41.07 -8.42
N VAL A 204 13.24 -40.02 -8.13
CA VAL A 204 11.96 -40.14 -7.41
C VAL A 204 10.97 -41.02 -8.20
N LEU A 205 10.82 -40.80 -9.51
CA LEU A 205 9.95 -41.64 -10.35
C LEU A 205 10.39 -43.11 -10.37
N ASN A 206 11.69 -43.36 -10.53
CA ASN A 206 12.22 -44.72 -10.59
C ASN A 206 12.02 -45.48 -9.27
N GLU A 207 12.21 -44.81 -8.13
CA GLU A 207 11.94 -45.42 -6.82
C GLU A 207 10.45 -45.67 -6.59
N ALA A 208 9.57 -44.75 -7.00
CA ALA A 208 8.13 -44.99 -6.97
C ALA A 208 7.76 -46.26 -7.76
N LYS A 209 8.30 -46.42 -8.96
CA LYS A 209 8.10 -47.62 -9.80
C LYS A 209 8.70 -48.88 -9.18
N ARG A 210 9.88 -48.80 -8.57
CA ARG A 210 10.50 -49.94 -7.87
C ARG A 210 9.57 -50.44 -6.77
N VAL A 211 9.06 -49.54 -5.93
CA VAL A 211 8.14 -49.87 -4.84
C VAL A 211 6.85 -50.49 -5.38
N VAL A 212 6.28 -49.94 -6.45
CA VAL A 212 5.08 -50.53 -7.11
C VAL A 212 5.34 -51.96 -7.58
N ALA A 213 6.48 -52.20 -8.23
CA ALA A 213 6.87 -53.52 -8.70
C ALA A 213 7.10 -54.51 -7.55
N GLU A 214 7.68 -54.07 -6.43
CA GLU A 214 7.88 -54.90 -5.23
C GLU A 214 6.55 -55.34 -4.60
N HIS A 215 5.53 -54.51 -4.67
CA HIS A 215 4.16 -54.84 -4.25
C HIS A 215 3.37 -55.64 -5.29
N GLN A 216 3.92 -55.88 -6.48
CA GLN A 216 3.24 -56.54 -7.60
C GLN A 216 1.90 -55.88 -7.94
N ARG A 217 1.87 -54.53 -7.89
CA ARG A 217 0.70 -53.71 -8.16
C ARG A 217 0.82 -53.04 -9.53
N ASP A 218 0.83 -53.85 -10.58
CA ASP A 218 0.91 -53.36 -11.96
C ASP A 218 -0.26 -52.43 -12.34
N ASP A 219 -1.35 -52.45 -11.57
CA ASP A 219 -2.51 -51.57 -11.69
C ASP A 219 -2.38 -50.22 -10.95
N PHE A 220 -1.26 -49.97 -10.26
CA PHE A 220 -1.06 -48.75 -9.47
C PHE A 220 -0.66 -47.56 -10.33
N ILE A 221 -1.41 -46.47 -10.19
CA ILE A 221 -1.28 -45.28 -11.04
C ILE A 221 -0.15 -44.38 -10.54
N ILE A 222 0.71 -43.93 -11.44
CA ILE A 222 1.73 -42.91 -11.16
C ILE A 222 1.52 -41.69 -12.06
N GLY A 223 1.07 -40.58 -11.48
CA GLY A 223 0.97 -39.28 -12.15
C GLY A 223 2.15 -38.36 -11.84
N TYR A 224 2.35 -37.34 -12.69
CA TYR A 224 3.32 -36.28 -12.41
C TYR A 224 2.71 -34.89 -12.68
N ARG A 225 2.66 -34.05 -11.64
CA ARG A 225 2.20 -32.66 -11.74
C ARG A 225 3.36 -31.70 -11.90
N PHE A 226 3.29 -30.78 -12.87
CA PHE A 226 4.39 -29.89 -13.21
C PHE A 226 3.96 -28.42 -13.33
N SER A 227 4.86 -27.51 -12.96
CA SER A 227 4.75 -26.09 -13.31
C SER A 227 5.30 -25.90 -14.72
N PRO A 228 4.53 -25.35 -15.68
CA PRO A 228 5.01 -25.24 -17.06
C PRO A 228 6.19 -24.29 -17.25
N GLU A 229 6.22 -23.24 -16.43
CA GLU A 229 7.16 -22.13 -16.49
C GLU A 229 7.38 -21.60 -15.07
N GLU A 230 8.48 -20.88 -14.87
CA GLU A 230 8.88 -20.26 -13.61
C GLU A 230 9.32 -18.82 -13.89
N ILE A 231 8.77 -17.85 -13.15
CA ILE A 231 8.95 -16.40 -13.38
C ILE A 231 10.40 -15.98 -13.18
N GLU A 232 11.11 -16.67 -12.30
CA GLU A 232 12.47 -16.36 -11.95
C GLU A 232 13.46 -16.34 -13.14
N GLU A 233 14.56 -15.60 -12.98
CA GLU A 233 15.64 -15.48 -13.96
C GLU A 233 17.02 -15.83 -13.33
N PRO A 234 17.75 -16.83 -13.85
CA PRO A 234 17.26 -17.86 -14.78
C PRO A 234 16.19 -18.71 -14.10
N GLY A 235 15.16 -19.13 -14.83
CA GLY A 235 14.08 -20.00 -14.34
C GLY A 235 13.71 -21.04 -15.39
N ILE A 236 12.77 -21.93 -15.05
CA ILE A 236 12.21 -22.91 -15.99
C ILE A 236 11.49 -22.19 -17.13
N ARG A 237 11.92 -22.43 -18.36
CA ARG A 237 11.20 -22.04 -19.58
C ARG A 237 10.40 -23.23 -20.12
N PHE A 238 9.43 -22.97 -21.00
CA PHE A 238 8.52 -24.02 -21.43
C PHE A 238 9.24 -25.16 -22.17
N GLU A 239 10.30 -24.85 -22.90
CA GLU A 239 11.17 -25.82 -23.57
C GLU A 239 11.90 -26.72 -22.56
N ASP A 240 12.36 -26.17 -21.43
CA ASP A 240 12.95 -26.96 -20.34
C ASP A 240 11.93 -27.95 -19.78
N THR A 241 10.70 -27.50 -19.58
CA THR A 241 9.59 -28.36 -19.18
C THR A 241 9.38 -29.49 -20.18
N MET A 242 9.31 -29.20 -21.49
CA MET A 242 9.12 -30.25 -22.50
C MET A 242 10.27 -31.27 -22.51
N TYR A 243 11.51 -30.82 -22.22
CA TYR A 243 12.65 -31.72 -22.04
C TYR A 243 12.46 -32.65 -20.83
N LEU A 244 12.06 -32.11 -19.68
CA LEU A 244 11.76 -32.92 -18.48
C LEU A 244 10.66 -33.93 -18.75
N LEU A 245 9.55 -33.50 -19.39
CA LEU A 245 8.43 -34.37 -19.70
C LEU A 245 8.82 -35.51 -20.66
N ASP A 246 9.70 -35.26 -21.65
CA ASP A 246 10.24 -36.34 -22.49
C ASP A 246 10.99 -37.40 -21.68
N LYS A 247 11.85 -36.98 -20.75
CA LYS A 247 12.61 -37.91 -19.90
C LYS A 247 11.73 -38.70 -18.95
N LEU A 248 10.75 -38.05 -18.32
CA LEU A 248 9.78 -38.72 -17.47
C LEU A 248 8.93 -39.72 -18.27
N ALA A 249 8.44 -39.32 -19.45
CA ALA A 249 7.65 -40.17 -20.33
C ALA A 249 8.44 -41.40 -20.81
N ALA A 250 9.72 -41.22 -21.15
CA ALA A 250 10.61 -42.33 -21.52
C ALA A 250 10.84 -43.31 -20.35
N SER A 251 10.88 -42.81 -19.11
CA SER A 251 10.92 -43.65 -17.91
C SER A 251 9.58 -44.32 -17.61
N GLY A 252 8.45 -43.80 -18.10
CA GLY A 252 7.11 -44.39 -17.99
C GLY A 252 6.35 -43.96 -16.75
N LEU A 253 5.15 -43.41 -16.97
CA LEU A 253 4.16 -42.98 -15.99
C LEU A 253 2.77 -42.97 -16.65
N ASP A 254 1.70 -42.68 -15.91
CA ASP A 254 0.33 -42.77 -16.40
C ASP A 254 -0.24 -41.48 -16.98
N TYR A 255 0.10 -40.32 -16.43
CA TYR A 255 -0.36 -39.03 -16.92
C TYR A 255 0.53 -37.86 -16.50
N PHE A 256 0.45 -36.76 -17.25
CA PHE A 256 0.97 -35.46 -16.85
C PHE A 256 -0.16 -34.52 -16.43
N HIS A 257 0.06 -33.71 -15.40
CA HIS A 257 -0.93 -32.77 -14.89
C HIS A 257 -0.35 -31.36 -14.85
N PHE A 258 -0.95 -30.43 -15.59
CA PHE A 258 -0.58 -29.02 -15.53
C PHE A 258 -0.84 -28.45 -14.12
N SER A 259 -0.02 -27.50 -13.68
CA SER A 259 -0.33 -26.64 -12.53
C SER A 259 -0.46 -25.19 -13.01
N MET A 260 -1.71 -24.75 -13.22
CA MET A 260 -2.04 -23.42 -13.73
C MET A 260 -3.34 -22.89 -13.12
N GLY A 261 -3.48 -21.57 -13.03
CA GLY A 261 -4.71 -20.90 -12.58
C GLY A 261 -5.84 -20.90 -13.62
N SER A 262 -5.51 -21.08 -14.90
CA SER A 262 -6.46 -21.17 -16.01
C SER A 262 -6.01 -22.23 -17.03
N TYR A 263 -6.95 -23.03 -17.54
CA TYR A 263 -6.69 -23.98 -18.62
C TYR A 263 -6.36 -23.29 -19.96
N THR A 264 -6.72 -22.00 -20.09
CA THR A 264 -6.43 -21.12 -21.25
C THR A 264 -5.20 -20.23 -21.03
N ARG A 265 -4.31 -20.58 -20.10
CA ARG A 265 -3.11 -19.76 -19.84
C ARG A 265 -2.12 -19.79 -21.01
N ASN A 266 -1.62 -18.62 -21.39
CA ASN A 266 -0.45 -18.43 -22.26
C ASN A 266 0.84 -18.34 -21.42
N SER A 267 1.95 -17.89 -22.00
CA SER A 267 3.24 -17.82 -21.30
C SER A 267 3.25 -16.77 -20.18
N ILE A 268 3.74 -17.14 -19.00
CA ILE A 268 3.91 -16.20 -17.88
C ILE A 268 5.24 -15.45 -17.93
N VAL A 269 6.22 -15.98 -18.67
CA VAL A 269 7.56 -15.38 -18.85
C VAL A 269 7.67 -14.57 -20.15
N ASN A 270 6.71 -14.75 -21.07
CA ASN A 270 6.59 -13.95 -22.28
C ASN A 270 5.12 -13.54 -22.51
N PRO A 271 4.64 -12.49 -21.82
CA PRO A 271 3.22 -12.08 -21.86
C PRO A 271 2.71 -11.66 -23.25
N GLU A 272 3.62 -11.29 -24.16
CA GLU A 272 3.30 -10.95 -25.55
C GLU A 272 2.93 -12.17 -26.38
N ASP A 273 3.42 -13.35 -26.00
CA ASP A 273 3.05 -14.60 -26.65
C ASP A 273 1.64 -15.03 -26.24
N LYS A 274 0.68 -14.86 -27.15
CA LYS A 274 -0.73 -15.20 -26.93
C LYS A 274 -1.05 -16.68 -27.20
N GLU A 275 -0.08 -17.48 -27.63
CA GLU A 275 -0.31 -18.91 -27.87
C GLU A 275 -0.49 -19.66 -26.55
N LEU A 276 -1.57 -20.44 -26.46
CA LEU A 276 -1.89 -21.23 -25.26
C LEU A 276 -0.83 -22.31 -25.02
N LEU A 277 -0.45 -22.52 -23.76
CA LEU A 277 0.60 -23.49 -23.43
C LEU A 277 0.23 -24.93 -23.84
N ILE A 278 -1.06 -25.29 -23.82
CA ILE A 278 -1.53 -26.59 -24.33
C ILE A 278 -1.27 -26.76 -25.83
N ARG A 279 -1.43 -25.70 -26.62
CA ARG A 279 -1.14 -25.76 -28.06
C ARG A 279 0.36 -25.89 -28.32
N LYS A 280 1.18 -25.15 -27.56
CA LYS A 280 2.64 -25.33 -27.57
C LYS A 280 3.05 -26.74 -27.13
N TYR A 281 2.41 -27.31 -26.10
CA TYR A 281 2.63 -28.68 -25.66
C TYR A 281 2.42 -29.65 -26.83
N HIS A 282 1.33 -29.51 -27.58
CA HIS A 282 1.09 -30.34 -28.77
C HIS A 282 2.07 -30.10 -29.91
N ALA A 283 2.56 -28.87 -30.08
CA ALA A 283 3.56 -28.55 -31.10
C ALA A 283 4.95 -29.10 -30.76
N LEU A 284 5.31 -29.16 -29.46
CA LEU A 284 6.65 -29.52 -28.99
C LEU A 284 6.77 -30.95 -28.45
N LYS A 285 5.65 -31.67 -28.23
CA LYS A 285 5.70 -33.01 -27.64
C LYS A 285 6.49 -34.00 -28.50
N SER A 286 7.32 -34.80 -27.84
CA SER A 286 7.99 -35.94 -28.43
C SER A 286 7.06 -37.15 -28.59
N ASP A 287 7.51 -38.18 -29.29
CA ASP A 287 6.80 -39.47 -29.39
C ASP A 287 6.59 -40.13 -28.02
N ASN A 288 7.47 -39.89 -27.04
CA ASN A 288 7.29 -40.42 -25.69
C ASN A 288 6.17 -39.67 -24.99
N VAL A 289 6.21 -38.33 -25.01
CA VAL A 289 5.21 -37.46 -24.39
C VAL A 289 3.82 -37.68 -25.02
N ALA A 290 3.75 -37.90 -26.34
CA ALA A 290 2.50 -38.14 -27.04
C ALA A 290 1.74 -39.41 -26.62
N LYS A 291 2.41 -40.35 -25.94
CA LYS A 291 1.79 -41.58 -25.40
C LYS A 291 1.18 -41.40 -24.01
N ILE A 292 1.49 -40.27 -23.35
CA ILE A 292 1.08 -40.00 -21.98
C ILE A 292 -0.09 -39.01 -22.00
N PRO A 293 -1.28 -39.39 -21.51
CA PRO A 293 -2.41 -38.47 -21.34
C PRO A 293 -2.04 -37.22 -20.55
N VAL A 294 -2.60 -36.07 -20.94
CA VAL A 294 -2.38 -34.79 -20.23
C VAL A 294 -3.67 -34.23 -19.62
N ILE A 295 -3.58 -33.80 -18.35
CA ILE A 295 -4.67 -33.22 -17.58
C ILE A 295 -4.57 -31.69 -17.57
N GLY A 296 -5.63 -31.02 -18.02
CA GLY A 296 -5.79 -29.57 -17.93
C GLY A 296 -6.47 -29.13 -16.64
N VAL A 297 -6.09 -27.99 -16.08
CA VAL A 297 -6.62 -27.47 -14.80
C VAL A 297 -6.70 -25.95 -14.81
N GLY A 298 -7.54 -25.40 -13.92
CA GLY A 298 -7.66 -23.97 -13.64
C GLY A 298 -8.84 -23.34 -14.37
N GLY A 299 -9.69 -22.60 -13.65
CA GLY A 299 -10.83 -21.89 -14.24
C GLY A 299 -11.97 -22.76 -14.80
N ILE A 300 -12.06 -24.05 -14.41
CA ILE A 300 -13.14 -24.94 -14.83
C ILE A 300 -14.24 -24.90 -13.77
N ALA A 301 -15.38 -24.27 -14.09
CA ALA A 301 -16.53 -24.12 -13.19
C ALA A 301 -17.78 -24.81 -13.72
N GLN A 302 -17.99 -24.81 -15.03
CA GLN A 302 -19.14 -25.42 -15.70
C GLN A 302 -18.72 -26.55 -16.64
N ARG A 303 -19.71 -27.35 -17.06
CA ARG A 303 -19.51 -28.40 -18.07
C ARG A 303 -18.93 -27.83 -19.38
N SER A 304 -19.39 -26.65 -19.80
CA SER A 304 -18.89 -25.95 -20.98
C SER A 304 -17.39 -25.69 -20.93
N ASP A 305 -16.86 -25.30 -19.77
CA ASP A 305 -15.42 -25.05 -19.60
C ASP A 305 -14.61 -26.33 -19.76
N ALA A 306 -15.11 -27.44 -19.22
CA ALA A 306 -14.50 -28.75 -19.36
C ALA A 306 -14.48 -29.22 -20.82
N ASP A 307 -15.59 -29.06 -21.55
CA ASP A 307 -15.66 -29.39 -22.97
C ASP A 307 -14.72 -28.48 -23.80
N GLN A 308 -14.64 -27.19 -23.48
CA GLN A 308 -13.70 -26.27 -24.11
C GLN A 308 -12.25 -26.66 -23.85
N ALA A 309 -11.90 -27.04 -22.61
CA ALA A 309 -10.56 -27.52 -22.28
C ALA A 309 -10.20 -28.76 -23.11
N LEU A 310 -11.08 -29.76 -23.17
CA LEU A 310 -10.86 -30.94 -24.02
C LEU A 310 -10.70 -30.56 -25.51
N ALA A 311 -11.47 -29.58 -25.99
CA ALA A 311 -11.36 -29.07 -27.36
C ALA A 311 -10.03 -28.36 -27.65
N GLN A 312 -9.38 -27.76 -26.64
CA GLN A 312 -8.05 -27.14 -26.79
C GLN A 312 -6.90 -28.17 -26.84
N GLY A 313 -7.16 -29.45 -26.51
CA GLY A 313 -6.20 -30.54 -26.66
C GLY A 313 -5.93 -31.36 -25.39
N TYR A 314 -6.49 -31.00 -24.23
CA TYR A 314 -6.33 -31.82 -23.03
C TYR A 314 -7.04 -33.18 -23.19
N ASP A 315 -6.45 -34.24 -22.61
CA ASP A 315 -7.04 -35.58 -22.60
C ASP A 315 -8.01 -35.77 -21.43
N MET A 316 -7.79 -35.06 -20.33
CA MET A 316 -8.62 -35.05 -19.14
C MET A 316 -8.67 -33.66 -18.53
N VAL A 317 -9.65 -33.42 -17.67
CA VAL A 317 -9.78 -32.15 -16.93
C VAL A 317 -9.77 -32.40 -15.43
N SER A 318 -9.04 -31.54 -14.72
CA SER A 318 -9.02 -31.49 -13.26
C SER A 318 -9.86 -30.31 -12.79
N VAL A 319 -10.86 -30.56 -11.94
CA VAL A 319 -11.79 -29.56 -11.44
C VAL A 319 -11.49 -29.26 -9.98
N GLY A 320 -11.27 -27.99 -9.65
CA GLY A 320 -11.07 -27.51 -8.28
C GLY A 320 -12.28 -26.73 -7.80
N LYS A 321 -12.37 -25.47 -8.22
CA LYS A 321 -13.42 -24.50 -7.82
C LYS A 321 -14.84 -25.10 -7.88
N GLY A 322 -15.19 -25.78 -8.98
CA GLY A 322 -16.50 -26.41 -9.14
C GLY A 322 -16.85 -27.39 -8.02
N PHE A 323 -15.93 -28.24 -7.58
CA PHE A 323 -16.17 -29.20 -6.49
C PHE A 323 -16.28 -28.55 -5.11
N LEU A 324 -15.76 -27.33 -4.91
CA LEU A 324 -15.90 -26.63 -3.63
C LEU A 324 -17.34 -26.18 -3.39
N VAL A 325 -17.98 -25.63 -4.43
CA VAL A 325 -19.34 -25.09 -4.37
C VAL A 325 -20.42 -26.11 -4.77
N GLU A 326 -20.03 -27.19 -5.45
CA GLU A 326 -20.93 -28.27 -5.86
C GLU A 326 -20.24 -29.63 -5.68
N PRO A 327 -20.45 -30.34 -4.54
CA PRO A 327 -19.78 -31.61 -4.28
C PRO A 327 -20.13 -32.68 -5.33
N THR A 328 -21.30 -32.58 -5.97
CA THR A 328 -21.75 -33.50 -7.02
C THR A 328 -21.45 -33.02 -8.43
N TRP A 329 -20.45 -32.13 -8.59
CA TRP A 329 -20.14 -31.46 -9.85
C TRP A 329 -20.03 -32.44 -11.03
N ALA A 330 -19.34 -33.57 -10.85
CA ALA A 330 -19.18 -34.58 -11.89
C ALA A 330 -20.53 -35.15 -12.36
N THR A 331 -21.43 -35.47 -11.42
CA THR A 331 -22.78 -35.97 -11.72
C THR A 331 -23.54 -34.96 -12.58
N LYS A 332 -23.59 -33.70 -12.13
CA LYS A 332 -24.27 -32.62 -12.85
C LYS A 332 -23.68 -32.39 -14.23
N ALA A 333 -22.35 -32.30 -14.33
CA ALA A 333 -21.66 -32.10 -15.60
C ALA A 333 -21.88 -33.26 -16.59
N ILE A 334 -22.00 -34.50 -16.12
CA ILE A 334 -22.33 -35.66 -16.98
C ILE A 334 -23.76 -35.58 -17.49
N ASN A 335 -24.70 -35.15 -16.64
CA ASN A 335 -26.11 -35.00 -16.99
C ASN A 335 -26.42 -33.73 -17.81
N GLY A 336 -25.43 -32.83 -17.98
CA GLY A 336 -25.65 -31.53 -18.64
C GLY A 336 -26.41 -30.53 -17.76
N GLU A 337 -26.38 -30.72 -16.44
CA GLU A 337 -26.97 -29.82 -15.47
C GLU A 337 -26.00 -28.69 -15.11
N GLU A 338 -26.54 -27.50 -14.84
CA GLU A 338 -25.75 -26.36 -14.37
C GLU A 338 -25.23 -26.59 -12.94
N CYS A 339 -23.98 -26.20 -12.73
CA CYS A 339 -23.34 -26.23 -11.42
C CYS A 339 -23.42 -24.87 -10.75
N ALA A 340 -23.44 -24.85 -9.42
CA ALA A 340 -23.36 -23.60 -8.67
C ALA A 340 -22.05 -22.86 -8.95
N GLU A 341 -22.09 -21.53 -9.01
CA GLU A 341 -20.88 -20.69 -9.19
C GLU A 341 -20.26 -20.24 -7.86
N PHE A 342 -21.11 -20.14 -6.82
CA PHE A 342 -20.77 -19.69 -5.47
C PHE A 342 -21.41 -20.60 -4.43
N ALA A 343 -20.81 -20.67 -3.24
CA ALA A 343 -21.41 -21.31 -2.08
C ALA A 343 -22.21 -20.27 -1.29
N ASP A 344 -23.38 -20.65 -0.78
CA ASP A 344 -24.11 -19.80 0.16
C ASP A 344 -23.48 -19.86 1.56
N ILE A 345 -23.50 -18.76 2.32
CA ILE A 345 -22.93 -18.70 3.67
C ILE A 345 -23.48 -19.78 4.63
N GLU A 346 -24.74 -20.21 4.45
CA GLU A 346 -25.37 -21.24 5.27
C GLU A 346 -25.01 -22.67 4.84
N GLN A 347 -24.33 -22.84 3.69
CA GLN A 347 -24.11 -24.14 3.08
C GLN A 347 -22.85 -24.89 3.55
N GLN A 348 -21.99 -24.30 4.39
CA GLN A 348 -20.72 -24.92 4.81
C GLN A 348 -20.89 -26.39 5.23
N HIS A 349 -21.83 -26.66 6.15
CA HIS A 349 -22.10 -28.00 6.67
C HIS A 349 -22.72 -28.96 5.63
N GLN A 350 -23.49 -28.41 4.67
CA GLN A 350 -24.09 -29.17 3.58
C GLN A 350 -23.02 -29.58 2.55
N LEU A 351 -22.14 -28.64 2.19
CA LEU A 351 -21.03 -28.83 1.24
C LEU A 351 -19.88 -29.66 1.82
N LYS A 352 -19.94 -29.99 3.13
CA LYS A 352 -18.90 -30.73 3.87
C LYS A 352 -17.55 -30.04 3.76
N ILE A 353 -17.54 -28.70 3.77
CA ILE A 353 -16.30 -27.91 3.74
C ILE A 353 -15.79 -27.77 5.17
N PRO A 354 -14.56 -28.23 5.48
CA PRO A 354 -13.95 -27.99 6.77
C PRO A 354 -13.76 -26.50 7.06
N THR A 355 -13.80 -26.10 8.33
CA THR A 355 -13.70 -24.68 8.73
C THR A 355 -12.45 -23.98 8.22
N PRO A 356 -11.23 -24.56 8.31
CA PRO A 356 -10.03 -23.89 7.78
C PRO A 356 -10.12 -23.58 6.28
N LEU A 357 -10.72 -24.48 5.50
CA LEU A 357 -10.94 -24.25 4.06
C LEU A 357 -12.03 -23.20 3.83
N TRP A 358 -13.10 -23.20 4.63
CA TRP A 358 -14.20 -22.22 4.53
C TRP A 358 -13.71 -20.79 4.76
N GLU A 359 -12.85 -20.58 5.75
CA GLU A 359 -12.27 -19.26 6.07
C GLU A 359 -11.40 -18.71 4.93
N ILE A 360 -10.77 -19.59 4.14
CA ILE A 360 -9.93 -19.22 2.99
C ILE A 360 -10.77 -19.08 1.70
N MET A 361 -12.02 -19.54 1.69
CA MET A 361 -12.95 -19.48 0.55
C MET A 361 -13.80 -18.19 0.53
N ASP A 362 -13.46 -17.15 1.29
CA ASP A 362 -14.27 -15.93 1.46
C ASP A 362 -14.76 -15.30 0.14
N TYR A 363 -13.90 -15.24 -0.88
CA TYR A 363 -14.21 -14.74 -2.23
C TYR A 363 -15.16 -15.63 -3.06
N MET A 364 -15.49 -16.83 -2.57
CA MET A 364 -16.41 -17.79 -3.19
C MET A 364 -17.72 -17.97 -2.42
N ILE A 365 -17.85 -17.32 -1.26
CA ILE A 365 -19.01 -17.42 -0.38
C ILE A 365 -19.87 -16.18 -0.59
N VAL A 366 -21.14 -16.39 -0.92
CA VAL A 366 -22.14 -15.33 -1.03
C VAL A 366 -23.18 -15.52 0.06
N ASP A 367 -23.68 -14.44 0.62
CA ASP A 367 -24.92 -14.51 1.39
C ASP A 367 -26.07 -14.42 0.38
N SER A 368 -26.57 -15.56 -0.11
CA SER A 368 -27.61 -15.57 -1.14
C SER A 368 -28.93 -15.06 -0.60
N LYS A 369 -29.17 -15.05 0.72
CA LYS A 369 -30.36 -14.40 1.28
C LYS A 369 -30.21 -12.89 1.22
N ALA A 370 -29.08 -12.34 1.63
CA ALA A 370 -28.80 -10.92 1.46
C ALA A 370 -28.75 -10.51 -0.01
N GLU A 371 -28.12 -11.31 -0.87
CA GLU A 371 -27.99 -11.06 -2.30
C GLU A 371 -29.27 -11.35 -3.10
N ALA A 372 -30.13 -12.28 -2.69
CA ALA A 372 -31.46 -12.47 -3.30
C ALA A 372 -32.44 -11.41 -2.82
N LEU A 373 -32.38 -11.00 -1.55
CA LEU A 373 -33.15 -9.86 -1.06
C LEU A 373 -32.72 -8.60 -1.81
N LYS A 374 -31.42 -8.41 -1.99
CA LYS A 374 -30.82 -7.33 -2.78
C LYS A 374 -31.14 -7.45 -4.27
N HIS A 375 -31.04 -8.61 -4.91
CA HIS A 375 -31.37 -8.80 -6.33
C HIS A 375 -32.87 -8.72 -6.60
N GLN A 376 -33.71 -9.23 -5.72
CA GLN A 376 -35.16 -9.07 -5.80
C GLN A 376 -35.50 -7.59 -5.64
N ARG A 377 -34.92 -6.92 -4.64
CA ARG A 377 -35.07 -5.48 -4.46
C ARG A 377 -34.56 -4.71 -5.68
N ILE A 378 -33.40 -5.04 -6.24
CA ILE A 378 -32.83 -4.43 -7.46
C ILE A 378 -33.71 -4.70 -8.67
N LYS A 379 -34.23 -5.92 -8.90
CA LYS A 379 -35.15 -6.23 -10.01
C LYS A 379 -36.50 -5.54 -9.86
N GLU A 380 -37.02 -5.45 -8.63
CA GLU A 380 -38.22 -4.67 -8.33
C GLU A 380 -37.97 -3.19 -8.64
N LEU A 381 -36.87 -2.64 -8.15
CA LEU A 381 -36.45 -1.26 -8.33
C LEU A 381 -36.08 -0.90 -9.79
N GLN A 382 -35.50 -1.80 -10.57
CA GLN A 382 -35.20 -1.61 -12.00
C GLN A 382 -36.46 -1.52 -12.87
N ASN A 383 -37.58 -2.07 -12.40
CA ASN A 383 -38.87 -1.99 -13.07
C ASN A 383 -39.76 -0.86 -12.53
N VAL A 384 -39.28 -0.08 -11.54
CA VAL A 384 -39.99 1.11 -11.08
C VAL A 384 -39.87 2.20 -12.15
N GLU A 385 -41.00 2.64 -12.66
CA GLU A 385 -41.07 3.81 -13.53
C GLU A 385 -40.77 5.05 -12.69
N ILE A 386 -39.63 5.68 -12.95
CA ILE A 386 -39.16 6.85 -12.20
C ILE A 386 -39.83 8.08 -12.82
N SER A 387 -40.63 8.77 -12.01
CA SER A 387 -41.15 10.10 -12.32
C SER A 387 -40.97 10.99 -11.10
N PHE A 388 -40.95 12.29 -11.32
CA PHE A 388 -40.79 13.28 -10.26
C PHE A 388 -41.94 14.30 -10.33
N GLU A 389 -42.34 14.84 -9.19
CA GLU A 389 -43.12 16.07 -9.13
C GLU A 389 -42.21 17.23 -9.59
N PRO A 390 -42.56 17.94 -10.68
CA PRO A 390 -41.70 19.00 -11.19
C PRO A 390 -41.52 20.13 -10.18
N GLY A 391 -40.28 20.54 -9.93
CA GLY A 391 -39.98 21.57 -8.94
C GLY A 391 -38.53 21.56 -8.49
N GLU A 392 -38.25 22.41 -7.51
CA GLU A 392 -36.94 22.53 -6.87
C GLU A 392 -37.04 22.03 -5.42
N TYR A 393 -36.16 21.09 -5.06
CA TYR A 393 -36.17 20.42 -3.76
C TYR A 393 -34.80 20.54 -3.14
N THR A 394 -34.73 20.99 -1.88
CA THR A 394 -33.48 21.07 -1.14
C THR A 394 -33.46 20.00 -0.06
N ALA A 395 -32.43 19.17 -0.09
CA ALA A 395 -32.16 18.11 0.88
C ALA A 395 -30.72 18.22 1.40
N TYR A 396 -30.28 17.26 2.22
CA TYR A 396 -29.00 17.34 2.92
C TYR A 396 -28.25 16.01 2.93
N GLY A 397 -27.02 16.02 2.40
CA GLY A 397 -26.05 14.97 2.67
C GLY A 397 -25.23 15.23 3.93
N TYR A 398 -24.40 14.28 4.36
CA TYR A 398 -23.41 14.49 5.43
C TYR A 398 -21.98 14.49 4.86
N GLY A 399 -21.41 15.68 4.73
CA GLY A 399 -20.02 15.91 4.33
C GLY A 399 -19.06 15.89 5.51
N HIS A 400 -17.80 16.29 5.27
CA HIS A 400 -16.76 16.22 6.30
C HIS A 400 -16.96 17.24 7.42
N ASN A 401 -17.65 18.35 7.13
CA ASN A 401 -17.90 19.43 8.08
C ASN A 401 -19.35 19.49 8.59
N GLY A 402 -20.17 18.49 8.25
CA GLY A 402 -21.56 18.37 8.70
C GLY A 402 -22.54 18.27 7.53
N LYS A 403 -23.74 18.83 7.69
CA LYS A 403 -24.79 18.77 6.66
C LYS A 403 -24.42 19.61 5.44
N LEU A 404 -24.47 18.99 4.27
CA LEU A 404 -24.24 19.57 2.96
C LEU A 404 -25.59 19.78 2.26
N PRO A 405 -26.09 21.03 2.13
CA PRO A 405 -27.32 21.29 1.39
C PRO A 405 -27.14 20.99 -0.10
N VAL A 406 -28.08 20.24 -0.67
CA VAL A 406 -28.11 19.91 -2.10
C VAL A 406 -29.51 20.25 -2.62
N THR A 407 -29.56 21.18 -3.56
CA THR A 407 -30.79 21.60 -4.24
C THR A 407 -30.86 20.94 -5.61
N VAL A 408 -31.94 20.21 -5.88
CA VAL A 408 -32.12 19.47 -7.13
C VAL A 408 -33.39 19.95 -7.81
N THR A 409 -33.29 20.26 -9.11
CA THR A 409 -34.42 20.65 -9.95
C THR A 409 -34.85 19.47 -10.81
N PHE A 410 -36.14 19.15 -10.80
CA PHE A 410 -36.71 18.04 -11.57
C PHE A 410 -37.72 18.53 -12.62
N SER A 411 -37.72 17.90 -13.80
CA SER A 411 -38.92 17.75 -14.65
C SER A 411 -39.67 16.49 -14.26
N GLU A 412 -40.80 16.20 -14.91
CA GLU A 412 -41.57 14.97 -14.67
C GLU A 412 -40.73 13.69 -14.87
N ASP A 413 -39.74 13.74 -15.75
CA ASP A 413 -38.96 12.60 -16.23
C ASP A 413 -37.43 12.70 -16.02
N LYS A 414 -36.91 13.84 -15.52
CA LYS A 414 -35.46 14.08 -15.44
C LYS A 414 -35.03 14.91 -14.25
N ILE A 415 -33.79 14.67 -13.82
CA ILE A 415 -32.98 15.58 -13.03
C ILE A 415 -32.41 16.64 -13.99
N LEU A 416 -32.84 17.89 -13.84
CA LEU A 416 -32.45 19.00 -14.72
C LEU A 416 -31.22 19.75 -14.22
N ASP A 417 -31.09 19.90 -12.90
CA ASP A 417 -30.00 20.64 -12.27
C ASP A 417 -29.74 20.12 -10.86
N ILE A 418 -28.50 20.22 -10.41
CA ILE A 418 -28.08 19.88 -9.05
C ILE A 418 -27.10 20.96 -8.59
N ILE A 419 -27.50 21.71 -7.56
CA ILE A 419 -26.71 22.78 -6.94
C ILE A 419 -26.30 22.30 -5.54
N VAL A 420 -24.99 22.21 -5.31
CA VAL A 420 -24.42 21.83 -4.01
C VAL A 420 -23.94 23.09 -3.28
N ASP A 421 -24.51 23.40 -2.11
CA ASP A 421 -24.04 24.48 -1.26
C ASP A 421 -22.84 24.01 -0.42
N SER A 422 -21.65 24.13 -1.01
CA SER A 422 -20.38 23.75 -0.38
C SER A 422 -19.82 24.79 0.58
N SER A 423 -20.56 25.87 0.91
CA SER A 423 -20.05 26.99 1.72
C SER A 423 -19.53 26.59 3.11
N LYS A 424 -19.95 25.42 3.63
CA LYS A 424 -19.52 24.86 4.92
C LYS A 424 -18.46 23.76 4.81
N GLU A 425 -18.14 23.29 3.61
CA GLU A 425 -17.20 22.19 3.39
C GLU A 425 -15.74 22.67 3.30
N SER A 426 -14.81 21.72 3.29
CA SER A 426 -13.39 22.02 3.23
C SER A 426 -12.99 22.53 1.84
N ASP A 427 -12.85 23.84 1.74
CA ASP A 427 -12.42 24.58 0.57
C ASP A 427 -11.17 23.97 -0.09
N GLY A 428 -11.21 23.79 -1.41
CA GLY A 428 -10.11 23.29 -2.23
C GLY A 428 -9.80 21.79 -2.13
N ILE A 429 -10.46 21.02 -1.25
CA ILE A 429 -10.24 19.57 -1.09
C ILE A 429 -11.38 18.77 -1.70
N ALA A 430 -12.62 19.20 -1.47
CA ALA A 430 -13.82 18.47 -1.88
C ALA A 430 -14.43 18.95 -3.21
N ASN A 431 -13.92 20.05 -3.78
CA ASN A 431 -14.47 20.70 -4.98
C ASN A 431 -14.73 19.73 -6.15
N PRO A 432 -13.84 18.77 -6.50
CA PRO A 432 -14.11 17.83 -7.57
C PRO A 432 -15.37 16.99 -7.34
N ALA A 433 -15.68 16.66 -6.07
CA ALA A 433 -16.90 15.95 -5.72
C ALA A 433 -18.14 16.82 -5.94
N PHE A 434 -18.07 18.12 -5.72
CA PHE A 434 -19.21 19.02 -5.89
C PHE A 434 -19.46 19.42 -7.35
N GLU A 435 -18.50 19.18 -8.24
CA GLU A 435 -18.65 19.47 -9.68
C GLU A 435 -18.97 18.19 -10.47
N ARG A 436 -18.16 17.13 -10.31
CA ARG A 436 -18.24 15.93 -11.15
C ARG A 436 -19.37 14.97 -10.75
N ILE A 437 -19.66 14.80 -9.46
CA ILE A 437 -20.73 13.91 -9.00
C ILE A 437 -22.10 14.42 -9.49
N PRO A 438 -22.47 15.72 -9.32
CA PRO A 438 -23.68 16.27 -9.92
C PRO A 438 -23.77 16.06 -11.43
N GLN A 439 -22.67 16.33 -12.16
CA GLN A 439 -22.62 16.15 -13.61
C GLN A 439 -22.86 14.69 -14.02
N GLN A 440 -22.20 13.73 -13.36
CA GLN A 440 -22.39 12.30 -13.65
C GLN A 440 -23.83 11.84 -13.35
N ILE A 441 -24.45 12.35 -12.28
CA ILE A 441 -25.85 12.06 -11.98
C ILE A 441 -26.78 12.62 -13.06
N MET A 442 -26.54 13.86 -13.51
CA MET A 442 -27.35 14.50 -14.56
C MET A 442 -27.15 13.84 -15.93
N GLU A 443 -25.93 13.49 -16.31
CA GLU A 443 -25.65 12.85 -17.60
C GLU A 443 -26.19 11.42 -17.63
N GLY A 444 -25.94 10.63 -16.59
CA GLY A 444 -26.41 9.25 -16.50
C GLY A 444 -27.87 9.12 -16.06
N GLN A 445 -28.48 10.20 -15.57
CA GLN A 445 -29.80 10.20 -14.90
C GLN A 445 -29.90 9.03 -13.90
N THR A 446 -28.84 8.83 -13.11
CA THR A 446 -28.61 7.68 -12.22
C THR A 446 -27.82 8.10 -10.97
N LEU A 447 -28.06 7.43 -9.84
CA LEU A 447 -27.24 7.58 -8.62
C LEU A 447 -26.17 6.48 -8.51
N ASN A 448 -26.08 5.58 -9.50
CA ASN A 448 -25.08 4.53 -9.58
C ASN A 448 -23.75 5.06 -10.14
N ILE A 449 -23.08 5.92 -9.37
CA ILE A 449 -21.86 6.61 -9.78
C ILE A 449 -20.71 6.33 -8.82
N ASP A 450 -19.49 6.24 -9.36
CA ASP A 450 -18.29 5.98 -8.57
C ASP A 450 -17.92 7.22 -7.74
N VAL A 451 -17.61 7.01 -6.46
CA VAL A 451 -17.09 8.08 -5.60
C VAL A 451 -15.70 8.52 -6.07
N ILE A 452 -15.39 9.81 -5.90
CA ILE A 452 -14.13 10.36 -6.38
C ILE A 452 -13.01 10.06 -5.37
N SER A 453 -11.94 9.44 -5.87
CA SER A 453 -10.76 9.11 -5.07
C SER A 453 -10.18 10.35 -4.40
N GLY A 454 -9.98 10.31 -3.08
CA GLY A 454 -9.51 11.44 -2.28
C GLY A 454 -10.61 12.40 -1.80
N ALA A 455 -11.84 12.27 -2.30
CA ALA A 455 -13.01 13.07 -1.89
C ALA A 455 -14.22 12.18 -1.55
N THR A 456 -13.98 10.94 -1.11
CA THR A 456 -15.00 9.90 -0.90
C THR A 456 -16.17 10.34 -0.02
N VAL A 457 -15.89 10.99 1.12
CA VAL A 457 -16.94 11.46 2.05
C VAL A 457 -17.80 12.52 1.40
N SER A 458 -17.19 13.49 0.72
CA SER A 458 -17.91 14.57 0.04
C SER A 458 -18.67 14.07 -1.19
N SER A 459 -18.14 13.08 -1.92
CA SER A 459 -18.87 12.42 -3.01
C SER A 459 -20.11 11.71 -2.48
N GLN A 460 -19.97 10.96 -1.39
CA GLN A 460 -21.10 10.27 -0.77
C GLN A 460 -22.14 11.27 -0.26
N ALA A 461 -21.72 12.39 0.34
CA ALA A 461 -22.60 13.45 0.80
C ALA A 461 -23.46 14.02 -0.34
N VAL A 462 -22.86 14.31 -1.50
CA VAL A 462 -23.64 14.79 -2.67
C VAL A 462 -24.63 13.73 -3.14
N ILE A 463 -24.18 12.48 -3.30
CA ILE A 463 -25.04 11.38 -3.75
C ILE A 463 -26.24 11.22 -2.80
N ASP A 464 -26.00 11.27 -1.49
CA ASP A 464 -27.05 11.13 -0.47
C ASP A 464 -27.98 12.34 -0.44
N GLY A 465 -27.46 13.56 -0.61
CA GLY A 465 -28.29 14.76 -0.73
C GLY A 465 -29.19 14.73 -1.97
N VAL A 466 -28.70 14.25 -3.11
CA VAL A 466 -29.54 14.05 -4.31
C VAL A 466 -30.53 12.91 -4.10
N SER A 467 -30.12 11.83 -3.44
CA SER A 467 -30.99 10.70 -3.06
C SER A 467 -32.21 11.19 -2.29
N ASP A 468 -31.99 12.01 -1.25
CA ASP A 468 -33.07 12.56 -0.43
C ASP A 468 -33.95 13.53 -1.22
N ALA A 469 -33.36 14.36 -2.10
CA ALA A 469 -34.13 15.26 -2.96
C ALA A 469 -35.00 14.51 -3.98
N VAL A 470 -34.51 13.39 -4.52
CA VAL A 470 -35.27 12.48 -5.39
C VAL A 470 -36.51 11.95 -4.67
N ASP A 471 -36.34 11.50 -3.42
CA ASP A 471 -37.46 10.96 -2.64
C ASP A 471 -38.45 12.06 -2.23
N LEU A 472 -37.97 13.28 -1.94
CA LEU A 472 -38.83 14.45 -1.67
C LEU A 472 -39.66 14.87 -2.89
N ALA A 473 -39.12 14.71 -4.10
CA ALA A 473 -39.82 14.98 -5.34
C ALA A 473 -40.78 13.85 -5.75
N GLY A 474 -41.06 12.87 -4.88
CA GLY A 474 -41.95 11.75 -5.18
C GLY A 474 -41.34 10.69 -6.11
N GLY A 475 -40.03 10.80 -6.42
CA GLY A 475 -39.28 9.79 -7.13
C GLY A 475 -38.87 8.61 -6.25
N ASN A 476 -37.96 7.78 -6.74
CA ASN A 476 -37.44 6.63 -6.00
C ASN A 476 -35.90 6.57 -6.13
N SER A 477 -35.22 7.00 -5.07
CA SER A 477 -33.77 7.14 -5.07
C SER A 477 -33.06 5.78 -5.11
N GLU A 478 -33.62 4.75 -4.49
CA GLU A 478 -33.11 3.38 -4.57
C GLU A 478 -33.21 2.82 -6.01
N ALA A 479 -34.28 3.14 -6.75
CA ALA A 479 -34.42 2.79 -8.16
C ALA A 479 -33.41 3.52 -9.02
N LEU A 480 -33.15 4.81 -8.75
CA LEU A 480 -32.09 5.56 -9.41
C LEU A 480 -30.70 4.98 -9.14
N ARG A 481 -30.43 4.45 -7.94
CA ARG A 481 -29.16 3.75 -7.60
C ARG A 481 -29.02 2.39 -8.30
N CYS A 482 -30.11 1.80 -8.78
CA CYS A 482 -30.12 0.52 -9.49
C CYS A 482 -30.09 0.67 -11.02
N LYS A 483 -30.26 1.89 -11.53
CA LYS A 483 -30.22 2.19 -12.96
C LYS A 483 -28.78 2.07 -13.45
N ALA A 484 -28.54 1.08 -14.31
CA ALA A 484 -27.21 0.84 -14.88
C ALA A 484 -26.71 2.08 -15.61
N ARG A 485 -25.44 2.46 -15.37
CA ARG A 485 -24.76 3.43 -16.22
C ARG A 485 -24.51 2.80 -17.59
N GLU A 486 -24.42 3.62 -18.63
CA GLU A 486 -23.82 3.18 -19.89
C GLU A 486 -22.38 2.72 -19.62
N ALA A 487 -21.97 1.59 -20.21
CA ALA A 487 -20.64 1.06 -20.01
C ALA A 487 -19.59 2.12 -20.40
N VAL A 488 -18.66 2.41 -19.50
CA VAL A 488 -17.54 3.30 -19.81
C VAL A 488 -16.66 2.57 -20.82
N GLU A 489 -16.69 3.03 -22.07
CA GLU A 489 -15.73 2.58 -23.08
C GLU A 489 -14.34 3.08 -22.66
N TRP A 490 -13.45 2.14 -22.35
CA TRP A 490 -12.05 2.46 -22.08
C TRP A 490 -11.42 3.00 -23.36
N SER A 491 -10.85 4.19 -23.26
CA SER A 491 -10.13 4.80 -24.36
C SER A 491 -8.94 3.92 -24.75
N THR A 492 -8.78 3.70 -26.06
CA THR A 492 -7.57 3.10 -26.65
C THR A 492 -6.70 4.16 -27.31
N GLU A 493 -7.04 5.45 -27.12
CA GLU A 493 -6.34 6.57 -27.71
C GLU A 493 -4.92 6.69 -27.13
N VAL A 494 -3.97 7.00 -28.01
CA VAL A 494 -2.59 7.35 -27.65
C VAL A 494 -2.36 8.78 -28.12
N ILE A 495 -2.18 9.68 -27.15
CA ILE A 495 -1.87 11.09 -27.37
C ILE A 495 -0.36 11.29 -27.28
N GLU A 496 0.24 11.56 -28.43
CA GLU A 496 1.65 11.96 -28.52
C GLU A 496 1.73 13.49 -28.55
N LYS A 497 2.47 14.09 -27.61
CA LYS A 497 2.70 15.54 -27.57
C LYS A 497 4.17 15.85 -27.28
N ALA A 498 4.66 16.91 -27.92
CA ALA A 498 5.95 17.50 -27.62
C ALA A 498 5.74 18.81 -26.85
N VAL A 499 6.54 19.03 -25.81
CA VAL A 499 6.50 20.23 -24.96
C VAL A 499 7.91 20.59 -24.52
N ASP A 500 8.16 21.77 -23.99
CA ASP A 500 9.50 22.10 -23.50
C ASP A 500 9.77 21.44 -22.15
N VAL A 501 8.80 21.46 -21.22
CA VAL A 501 8.96 20.89 -19.88
C VAL A 501 7.74 20.05 -19.50
N VAL A 502 7.99 18.86 -18.94
CA VAL A 502 6.95 18.07 -18.28
C VAL A 502 7.16 18.11 -16.77
N VAL A 503 6.10 18.41 -16.02
CA VAL A 503 6.11 18.40 -14.55
C VAL A 503 5.21 17.28 -14.05
N VAL A 504 5.70 16.46 -13.11
CA VAL A 504 4.96 15.32 -12.55
C VAL A 504 4.59 15.60 -11.10
N GLY A 505 3.31 15.85 -10.84
CA GLY A 505 2.73 16.17 -9.53
C GLY A 505 2.26 17.62 -9.45
N GLY A 506 0.99 17.83 -9.10
CA GLY A 506 0.35 19.14 -8.98
C GLY A 506 0.46 19.79 -7.60
N GLY A 507 1.42 19.39 -6.76
CA GLY A 507 1.68 20.02 -5.47
C GLY A 507 2.37 21.39 -5.61
N GLY A 508 2.65 22.08 -4.50
CA GLY A 508 3.29 23.40 -4.53
C GLY A 508 4.66 23.41 -5.22
N ALA A 509 5.44 22.32 -5.14
CA ALA A 509 6.70 22.20 -5.89
C ALA A 509 6.48 22.16 -7.40
N GLY A 510 5.54 21.34 -7.85
CA GLY A 510 5.22 21.20 -9.28
C GLY A 510 4.59 22.45 -9.86
N LEU A 511 3.67 23.09 -9.14
CA LEU A 511 3.09 24.37 -9.56
C LEU A 511 4.16 25.48 -9.63
N SER A 512 5.10 25.51 -8.68
CA SER A 512 6.22 26.46 -8.71
C SER A 512 7.17 26.21 -9.88
N ALA A 513 7.51 24.94 -10.15
CA ALA A 513 8.34 24.56 -11.29
C ALA A 513 7.67 24.89 -12.62
N ALA A 514 6.39 24.56 -12.78
CA ALA A 514 5.60 24.85 -13.97
C ALA A 514 5.52 26.35 -14.24
N LEU A 515 5.16 27.14 -13.21
CA LEU A 515 5.03 28.58 -13.37
C LEU A 515 6.37 29.26 -13.64
N THR A 516 7.45 28.81 -13.00
CA THR A 516 8.80 29.35 -13.27
C THR A 516 9.28 29.01 -14.68
N ALA A 517 8.99 27.81 -15.18
CA ALA A 517 9.29 27.45 -16.57
C ALA A 517 8.48 28.30 -17.57
N LEU A 518 7.20 28.58 -17.28
CA LEU A 518 6.36 29.47 -18.08
C LEU A 518 6.87 30.92 -18.05
N ASP A 519 7.29 31.42 -16.88
CA ASP A 519 7.91 32.74 -16.73
C ASP A 519 9.22 32.85 -17.56
N ASN A 520 9.91 31.72 -17.77
CA ASN A 520 11.07 31.59 -18.66
C ASN A 520 10.70 31.33 -20.15
N GLY A 521 9.44 31.45 -20.52
CA GLY A 521 8.94 31.32 -21.90
C GLY A 521 8.90 29.89 -22.43
N LYS A 522 8.88 28.88 -21.56
CA LYS A 522 8.76 27.47 -21.95
C LYS A 522 7.31 27.02 -21.98
N SER A 523 6.98 26.12 -22.91
CA SER A 523 5.72 25.39 -22.86
C SER A 523 5.75 24.32 -21.76
N VAL A 524 4.63 24.10 -21.06
CA VAL A 524 4.55 23.18 -19.92
C VAL A 524 3.31 22.29 -19.98
N ILE A 525 3.51 20.99 -19.75
CA ILE A 525 2.44 20.07 -19.36
C ILE A 525 2.73 19.57 -17.94
N LEU A 526 1.76 19.75 -17.04
CA LEU A 526 1.76 19.21 -15.69
C LEU A 526 0.82 18.01 -15.62
N LEU A 527 1.32 16.88 -15.13
CA LEU A 527 0.56 15.66 -14.88
C LEU A 527 0.22 15.56 -13.38
N GLU A 528 -1.04 15.31 -13.07
CA GLU A 528 -1.52 15.01 -11.72
C GLU A 528 -2.37 13.73 -11.78
N LYS A 529 -2.04 12.74 -10.95
CA LYS A 529 -2.75 11.45 -10.98
C LYS A 529 -4.10 11.51 -10.27
N PHE A 530 -4.29 12.49 -9.38
CA PHE A 530 -5.56 12.74 -8.70
C PHE A 530 -6.48 13.65 -9.54
N PRO A 531 -7.78 13.66 -9.22
CA PRO A 531 -8.78 14.50 -9.91
C PRO A 531 -8.60 16.01 -9.66
N ALA A 532 -7.70 16.40 -8.75
CA ALA A 532 -7.34 17.79 -8.48
C ALA A 532 -5.87 17.91 -8.10
N VAL A 533 -5.31 19.09 -8.38
CA VAL A 533 -3.97 19.50 -7.96
C VAL A 533 -3.94 19.86 -6.47
N GLY A 534 -2.75 19.90 -5.89
CA GLY A 534 -2.50 20.42 -4.54
C GLY A 534 -1.89 19.41 -3.57
N GLY A 535 -2.06 18.09 -3.79
CA GLY A 535 -1.41 17.04 -2.98
C GLY A 535 -1.49 17.27 -1.46
N ASN A 536 -0.35 17.16 -0.77
CA ASN A 536 -0.27 17.56 0.64
C ASN A 536 -0.18 19.08 0.85
N THR A 537 0.21 19.84 -0.18
CA THR A 537 0.33 21.30 -0.09
C THR A 537 -1.00 21.93 0.28
N VAL A 538 -2.13 21.49 -0.30
CA VAL A 538 -3.47 22.02 0.05
C VAL A 538 -3.86 21.77 1.51
N ARG A 539 -3.32 20.70 2.12
CA ARG A 539 -3.63 20.25 3.50
C ARG A 539 -2.81 20.93 4.60
N THR A 540 -1.80 21.73 4.24
CA THR A 540 -0.98 22.46 5.21
C THR A 540 -1.76 23.55 5.94
N GLY A 541 -1.32 23.94 7.14
CA GLY A 541 -1.84 25.12 7.84
C GLY A 541 -1.24 26.46 7.38
N GLY A 542 -0.24 26.44 6.49
CA GLY A 542 0.23 27.61 5.75
C GLY A 542 1.48 28.31 6.29
N TRP A 543 2.16 27.74 7.29
CA TRP A 543 3.39 28.30 7.87
C TRP A 543 4.60 28.10 6.95
N VAL A 544 5.11 29.19 6.35
CA VAL A 544 6.28 29.20 5.47
C VAL A 544 7.47 29.83 6.20
N ASN A 545 8.50 29.06 6.53
CA ASN A 545 9.67 29.61 7.22
C ASN A 545 10.56 30.41 6.27
N ALA A 546 10.88 31.65 6.60
CA ALA A 546 11.91 32.43 5.95
C ALA A 546 12.51 33.41 6.96
N ALA A 547 13.83 33.57 6.95
CA ALA A 547 14.48 34.53 7.83
C ALA A 547 14.27 35.96 7.33
N GLU A 548 13.53 36.78 8.09
CA GLU A 548 13.31 38.20 7.78
C GLU A 548 13.60 39.09 9.01
N PRO A 549 14.89 39.34 9.34
CA PRO A 549 15.30 40.00 10.58
C PRO A 549 14.69 41.40 10.80
N LYS A 550 14.37 42.11 9.71
CA LYS A 550 13.77 43.45 9.79
C LYS A 550 12.32 43.40 10.27
N TRP A 551 11.55 42.42 9.79
CA TRP A 551 10.14 42.25 10.15
C TRP A 551 10.00 41.65 11.55
N VAL A 552 10.74 40.59 11.85
CA VAL A 552 10.62 39.91 13.15
C VAL A 552 11.03 40.80 14.33
N LYS A 553 11.92 41.77 14.11
CA LYS A 553 12.40 42.69 15.16
C LYS A 553 11.30 43.60 15.73
N ASP A 554 10.17 43.75 15.03
CA ASP A 554 9.02 44.51 15.52
C ASP A 554 8.19 43.74 16.56
N PHE A 555 8.49 42.45 16.78
CA PHE A 555 7.81 41.62 17.78
C PHE A 555 8.69 41.47 19.03
N PRO A 556 8.12 41.51 20.25
CA PRO A 556 8.87 41.27 21.49
C PRO A 556 9.35 39.82 21.57
N ALA A 557 10.47 39.55 22.24
CA ALA A 557 10.85 38.19 22.65
C ALA A 557 9.85 37.66 23.70
N ILE A 558 9.54 36.37 23.65
CA ILE A 558 8.74 35.68 24.68
C ILE A 558 9.66 34.96 25.67
N ALA A 559 9.15 34.69 26.88
CA ALA A 559 9.92 34.05 27.93
C ALA A 559 10.43 32.66 27.48
N GLY A 560 11.72 32.39 27.70
CA GLY A 560 12.43 31.17 27.27
C GLY A 560 13.28 31.34 26.01
N GLU A 561 12.90 32.21 25.06
CA GLU A 561 13.58 32.31 23.75
C GLU A 561 15.03 32.78 23.83
N VAL A 562 15.32 33.72 24.74
CA VAL A 562 16.69 34.20 24.95
C VAL A 562 17.58 33.06 25.47
N ASP A 563 17.05 32.20 26.34
CA ASP A 563 17.80 31.08 26.90
C ASP A 563 17.98 29.96 25.86
N TYR A 564 17.00 29.76 24.98
CA TYR A 564 17.15 28.91 23.80
C TYR A 564 18.30 29.38 22.89
N LEU A 565 18.39 30.69 22.62
CA LEU A 565 19.49 31.24 21.81
C LEU A 565 20.85 31.14 22.52
N LYS A 566 20.90 31.28 23.84
CA LYS A 566 22.13 31.03 24.61
C LYS A 566 22.58 29.57 24.46
N ALA A 567 21.65 28.63 24.54
CA ALA A 567 21.96 27.21 24.35
C ALA A 567 22.55 26.93 22.94
N ILE A 568 22.05 27.60 21.90
CA ILE A 568 22.66 27.54 20.57
C ILE A 568 24.08 28.14 20.58
N ALA A 569 24.25 29.34 21.15
CA ALA A 569 25.56 30.01 21.19
C ALA A 569 26.63 29.22 21.97
N ASP A 570 26.20 28.51 23.01
CA ASP A 570 27.03 27.68 23.88
C ASP A 570 27.36 26.30 23.28
N THR A 571 26.73 25.92 22.15
CA THR A 571 27.04 24.67 21.45
C THR A 571 28.54 24.64 21.07
N PRO A 572 29.29 23.59 21.46
CA PRO A 572 30.70 23.47 21.13
C PRO A 572 30.93 23.45 19.62
N GLU A 573 31.94 24.16 19.12
CA GLU A 573 32.31 24.11 17.70
C GLU A 573 32.72 22.69 17.26
N SER A 574 33.20 21.85 18.18
CA SER A 574 33.49 20.43 17.90
C SER A 574 32.28 19.61 17.50
N ASP A 575 31.07 20.09 17.82
CA ASP A 575 29.82 19.37 17.58
C ASP A 575 29.15 19.80 16.26
N ILE A 576 29.75 20.79 15.57
CA ILE A 576 29.30 21.33 14.30
C ILE A 576 30.16 20.75 13.17
N ALA A 577 29.50 20.30 12.11
CA ALA A 577 30.18 19.78 10.92
C ALA A 577 31.03 20.88 10.25
N GLU A 578 32.17 20.50 9.68
CA GLU A 578 33.21 21.43 9.21
C GLU A 578 32.64 22.48 8.24
N GLU A 579 31.78 22.03 7.33
CA GLU A 579 31.14 22.86 6.31
C GLU A 579 30.16 23.90 6.87
N TYR A 580 29.65 23.73 8.11
CA TYR A 580 28.75 24.69 8.78
C TYR A 580 29.47 25.65 9.74
N LEU A 581 30.76 25.43 10.04
CA LEU A 581 31.48 26.17 11.09
C LEU A 581 31.57 27.68 10.85
N ALA A 582 31.71 28.09 9.59
CA ALA A 582 31.84 29.51 9.24
C ALA A 582 30.54 30.27 9.55
N ASP A 583 29.39 29.72 9.14
CA ASP A 583 28.08 30.30 9.41
C ASP A 583 27.72 30.24 10.90
N PHE A 584 28.14 29.18 11.61
CA PHE A 584 27.94 29.07 13.05
C PHE A 584 28.69 30.16 13.83
N ARG A 585 29.96 30.44 13.46
CA ARG A 585 30.72 31.54 14.07
C ARG A 585 30.08 32.89 13.81
N THR A 586 29.60 33.12 12.59
CA THR A 586 28.83 34.33 12.25
C THR A 586 27.58 34.46 13.12
N LEU A 587 26.83 33.38 13.31
CA LEU A 587 25.67 33.37 14.20
C LEU A 587 26.06 33.71 15.66
N LYS A 588 27.16 33.15 16.17
CA LYS A 588 27.64 33.45 17.53
C LYS A 588 27.95 34.94 17.72
N ASP A 589 28.58 35.57 16.74
CA ASP A 589 28.85 37.01 16.76
C ASP A 589 27.55 37.84 16.72
N GLN A 590 26.56 37.41 15.93
CA GLN A 590 25.24 38.05 15.92
C GLN A 590 24.51 37.92 17.27
N LEU A 591 24.54 36.72 17.88
CA LEU A 591 23.93 36.44 19.17
C LEU A 591 24.60 37.20 20.32
N ALA A 592 25.92 37.35 20.31
CA ALA A 592 26.63 38.16 21.29
C ALA A 592 26.13 39.62 21.29
N ASN A 593 25.88 40.20 20.11
CA ASN A 593 25.30 41.54 19.99
C ASN A 593 23.84 41.58 20.47
N TYR A 594 23.05 40.55 20.15
CA TYR A 594 21.67 40.43 20.62
C TYR A 594 21.59 40.37 22.14
N PHE A 595 22.45 39.59 22.81
CA PHE A 595 22.46 39.49 24.27
C PHE A 595 22.81 40.81 24.95
N LEU A 596 23.76 41.58 24.39
CA LEU A 596 24.05 42.94 24.86
C LEU A 596 22.83 43.88 24.72
N ASP A 597 22.09 43.76 23.62
CA ASP A 597 20.86 44.50 23.42
C ASP A 597 19.80 44.11 24.48
N THR A 598 19.62 42.82 24.75
CA THR A 598 18.68 42.33 25.77
C THR A 598 19.06 42.78 27.18
N GLU A 599 20.35 42.71 27.55
CA GLU A 599 20.87 43.22 28.83
C GLU A 599 20.67 44.73 28.99
N SER A 600 20.68 45.48 27.88
CA SER A 600 20.38 46.91 27.86
C SER A 600 18.88 47.24 27.92
N GLY A 601 18.02 46.23 28.04
CA GLY A 601 16.56 46.38 28.16
C GLY A 601 15.80 46.45 26.83
N LYS A 602 16.45 46.17 25.69
CA LYS A 602 15.76 46.04 24.41
C LYS A 602 15.12 44.65 24.32
N ASN A 603 13.80 44.62 24.21
CA ASN A 603 13.06 43.37 24.03
C ASN A 603 12.56 43.26 22.58
N TYR A 604 13.19 42.39 21.79
CA TYR A 604 12.77 42.08 20.42
C TYR A 604 13.12 40.63 20.05
N LEU A 605 12.39 40.07 19.09
CA LEU A 605 12.65 38.77 18.49
C LEU A 605 13.87 38.84 17.56
N PHE A 606 14.88 38.02 17.83
CA PHE A 606 16.04 37.87 16.96
C PHE A 606 15.74 36.90 15.81
N ASP A 607 16.29 37.14 14.62
CA ASP A 607 16.37 36.15 13.55
C ASP A 607 17.53 36.50 12.61
N SER A 608 18.01 35.51 11.86
CA SER A 608 19.02 35.67 10.82
C SER A 608 19.02 34.47 9.87
N VAL A 609 19.61 34.64 8.68
CA VAL A 609 19.78 33.54 7.73
C VAL A 609 20.66 32.45 8.34
N GLU A 610 21.70 32.85 9.09
CA GLU A 610 22.59 31.93 9.80
C GLU A 610 21.86 31.19 10.91
N LEU A 611 20.95 31.84 11.65
CA LEU A 611 20.10 31.15 12.63
C LEU A 611 19.21 30.12 11.95
N HIS A 612 18.57 30.47 10.83
CA HIS A 612 17.71 29.52 10.09
C HIS A 612 18.53 28.35 9.54
N LEU A 613 19.74 28.60 9.03
CA LEU A 613 20.68 27.59 8.54
C LEU A 613 21.10 26.62 9.65
N ILE A 614 21.70 27.15 10.72
CA ILE A 614 22.23 26.34 11.84
C ILE A 614 21.10 25.60 12.55
N GLN A 615 19.93 26.23 12.71
CA GLN A 615 18.79 25.54 13.31
C GLN A 615 18.29 24.40 12.42
N THR A 616 18.23 24.59 11.10
CA THR A 616 17.84 23.52 10.18
C THR A 616 18.84 22.36 10.22
N TYR A 617 20.14 22.67 10.28
CA TYR A 617 21.21 21.69 10.47
C TYR A 617 21.06 20.89 11.77
N LEU A 618 21.00 21.56 12.92
CA LEU A 618 20.86 20.93 14.23
C LEU A 618 19.54 20.14 14.33
N GLY A 619 18.46 20.70 13.80
CA GLY A 619 17.13 20.08 13.78
C GLY A 619 17.06 18.81 12.93
N GLY A 620 17.87 18.71 11.87
CA GLY A 620 17.95 17.55 10.98
C GLY A 620 19.04 16.53 11.34
N LYS A 621 19.98 16.88 12.23
CA LYS A 621 21.06 15.98 12.66
C LYS A 621 20.51 14.83 13.49
N ARG A 622 20.66 13.58 13.05
CA ARG A 622 20.22 12.37 13.76
C ARG A 622 21.21 11.23 13.57
N THR A 623 21.04 10.17 14.36
CA THR A 623 21.75 8.89 14.20
C THR A 623 20.72 7.79 14.02
N ASN A 624 20.89 6.94 13.01
CA ASN A 624 20.01 5.78 12.79
C ASN A 624 20.27 4.68 13.84
N LEU A 625 19.49 3.59 13.80
CA LEU A 625 19.61 2.49 14.77
C LEU A 625 20.94 1.72 14.65
N ASP A 626 21.60 1.80 13.48
CA ASP A 626 22.93 1.22 13.24
C ASP A 626 24.08 2.11 13.76
N GLY A 627 23.77 3.29 14.30
CA GLY A 627 24.78 4.21 14.82
C GLY A 627 25.38 5.15 13.77
N GLU A 628 24.82 5.20 12.55
CA GLU A 628 25.29 6.07 11.47
C GLU A 628 24.65 7.46 11.57
N PRO A 629 25.44 8.55 11.60
CA PRO A 629 24.93 9.90 11.66
C PRO A 629 24.48 10.41 10.29
N ILE A 630 23.44 11.24 10.28
CA ILE A 630 23.00 12.03 9.13
C ILE A 630 22.79 13.49 9.56
N HIS A 631 23.00 14.44 8.66
CA HIS A 631 22.54 15.82 8.78
C HIS A 631 22.26 16.40 7.38
N GLY A 632 21.57 17.54 7.33
CA GLY A 632 21.28 18.20 6.06
C GLY A 632 22.56 18.50 5.28
N GLN A 633 22.53 18.27 3.97
CA GLN A 633 23.66 18.57 3.08
C GLN A 633 23.83 20.09 3.00
N TYR A 634 25.01 20.59 3.38
CA TYR A 634 25.26 22.02 3.56
C TYR A 634 24.79 22.87 2.38
N ASP A 635 25.24 22.57 1.17
CA ASP A 635 24.88 23.37 -0.01
C ASP A 635 23.36 23.42 -0.24
N LEU A 636 22.66 22.33 0.05
CA LEU A 636 21.21 22.26 -0.11
C LEU A 636 20.48 23.07 0.96
N VAL A 637 20.91 22.98 2.22
CA VAL A 637 20.31 23.71 3.34
C VAL A 637 20.64 25.21 3.25
N GLN A 638 21.88 25.55 2.91
CA GLN A 638 22.31 26.93 2.67
C GLN A 638 21.50 27.55 1.53
N THR A 639 21.28 26.83 0.43
CA THR A 639 20.46 27.31 -0.68
C THR A 639 19.03 27.55 -0.23
N LEU A 640 18.46 26.62 0.56
CA LEU A 640 17.11 26.75 1.09
C LEU A 640 16.94 28.01 1.96
N THR A 641 17.83 28.21 2.93
CA THR A 641 17.67 29.28 3.93
C THR A 641 18.08 30.64 3.41
N SER A 642 19.14 30.73 2.60
CA SER A 642 19.60 32.00 2.02
C SER A 642 18.65 32.56 0.95
N ARG A 643 17.96 31.68 0.20
CA ARG A 643 17.02 32.06 -0.85
C ARG A 643 15.56 32.03 -0.41
N ALA A 644 15.28 31.77 0.87
CA ALA A 644 13.92 31.68 1.38
C ALA A 644 13.10 32.96 1.11
N MET A 645 13.70 34.14 1.32
CA MET A 645 13.02 35.41 1.05
C MET A 645 12.73 35.64 -0.43
N GLU A 646 13.57 35.15 -1.35
CA GLU A 646 13.24 35.21 -2.77
C GLU A 646 11.92 34.49 -3.07
N SER A 647 11.65 33.39 -2.37
CA SER A 647 10.42 32.61 -2.51
C SER A 647 9.21 33.30 -1.85
N ILE A 648 9.40 33.95 -0.71
CA ILE A 648 8.35 34.79 -0.11
C ILE A 648 7.97 35.93 -1.05
N ASP A 649 8.96 36.65 -1.57
CA ASP A 649 8.76 37.76 -2.50
C ASP A 649 8.07 37.28 -3.78
N TRP A 650 8.53 36.17 -4.36
CA TRP A 650 7.88 35.56 -5.52
C TRP A 650 6.43 35.17 -5.24
N LEU A 651 6.12 34.55 -4.11
CA LEU A 651 4.74 34.23 -3.74
C LEU A 651 3.88 35.50 -3.61
N THR A 652 4.43 36.58 -3.05
CA THR A 652 3.76 37.89 -2.99
C THR A 652 3.53 38.48 -4.37
N GLU A 653 4.49 38.39 -5.29
CA GLU A 653 4.32 38.78 -6.70
C GLU A 653 3.22 37.95 -7.39
N LYS A 654 3.12 36.66 -7.04
CA LYS A 654 2.04 35.78 -7.49
C LYS A 654 0.72 36.01 -6.72
N GLY A 655 0.64 37.09 -5.94
CA GLY A 655 -0.56 37.60 -5.33
C GLY A 655 -0.89 37.01 -3.96
N ILE A 656 -0.01 36.24 -3.34
CA ILE A 656 -0.23 35.69 -1.99
C ILE A 656 0.08 36.77 -0.96
N ASP A 657 -0.92 37.06 -0.11
CA ASP A 657 -0.84 38.11 0.89
C ASP A 657 -0.52 37.51 2.27
N PHE A 658 0.65 37.83 2.80
CA PHE A 658 1.12 37.35 4.10
C PHE A 658 0.75 38.32 5.22
N ASN A 659 0.27 37.79 6.34
CA ASN A 659 -0.06 38.59 7.51
C ASN A 659 1.21 39.13 8.18
N ARG A 660 1.49 40.42 7.96
CA ARG A 660 2.65 41.10 8.56
C ARG A 660 2.47 41.49 10.02
N GLY A 661 1.26 41.38 10.57
CA GLY A 661 0.94 41.73 11.95
C GLY A 661 1.19 40.61 12.97
N MET A 662 1.64 39.43 12.54
CA MET A 662 1.93 38.29 13.42
C MET A 662 3.15 37.52 12.95
N VAL A 663 3.95 37.02 13.88
CA VAL A 663 4.98 36.00 13.62
C VAL A 663 4.56 34.72 14.34
N ASP A 664 4.44 33.62 13.60
CA ASP A 664 3.86 32.36 14.09
C ASP A 664 4.91 31.24 14.10
N ILE A 665 4.58 30.10 14.71
CA ILE A 665 5.45 28.93 14.82
C ILE A 665 4.66 27.64 14.63
N ALA A 666 5.10 26.82 13.69
CA ALA A 666 4.48 25.52 13.44
C ALA A 666 4.94 24.49 14.49
N VAL A 667 4.13 23.45 14.73
CA VAL A 667 4.50 22.36 15.63
C VAL A 667 5.81 21.69 15.19
N GLY A 668 6.76 21.58 16.12
CA GLY A 668 8.10 21.07 15.88
C GLY A 668 8.98 21.97 15.00
N ALA A 669 8.59 23.23 14.80
CA ALA A 669 9.54 24.28 14.52
C ALA A 669 10.18 24.71 15.84
N LEU A 670 11.46 25.10 15.79
CA LEU A 670 12.23 25.45 16.98
C LEU A 670 12.42 26.97 17.14
N TRP A 671 11.88 27.78 16.22
CA TRP A 671 11.92 29.25 16.28
C TRP A 671 10.77 29.84 15.47
N ARG A 672 10.21 30.94 15.96
CA ARG A 672 9.12 31.65 15.28
C ARG A 672 9.67 32.55 14.17
N ARG A 673 9.43 32.13 12.92
CA ARG A 673 9.74 32.88 11.69
C ARG A 673 8.76 32.59 10.56
N ALA A 674 7.65 31.94 10.89
CA ALA A 674 6.72 31.47 9.87
C ALA A 674 5.90 32.65 9.32
N HIS A 675 6.02 32.85 8.01
CA HIS A 675 5.14 33.70 7.24
C HIS A 675 3.84 32.94 7.00
N LYS A 676 2.71 33.57 7.31
CA LYS A 676 1.39 32.94 7.22
C LYS A 676 0.49 33.75 6.29
N PRO A 677 -0.14 33.14 5.29
CA PRO A 677 -1.08 33.86 4.43
C PRO A 677 -2.31 34.32 5.21
N ASN A 678 -2.92 35.44 4.79
CA ASN A 678 -4.15 35.96 5.39
C ASN A 678 -5.33 35.01 5.22
N ARG A 679 -5.43 34.34 4.07
CA ARG A 679 -6.34 33.21 3.90
C ARG A 679 -5.66 31.96 4.48
N PRO A 680 -6.26 31.31 5.49
CA PRO A 680 -5.64 30.17 6.15
C PRO A 680 -5.56 28.97 5.19
N LYS A 681 -4.60 28.08 5.49
CA LYS A 681 -4.36 26.78 4.82
C LYS A 681 -3.64 26.85 3.47
N GLY A 682 -3.34 25.68 2.93
CA GLY A 682 -2.62 25.50 1.67
C GLY A 682 -3.37 25.88 0.39
N VAL A 683 -4.69 26.01 0.48
CA VAL A 683 -5.58 26.33 -0.65
C VAL A 683 -5.16 27.63 -1.32
N GLU A 684 -4.77 28.63 -0.53
CA GLU A 684 -4.32 29.93 -1.03
C GLU A 684 -3.17 29.81 -2.04
N PHE A 685 -2.18 28.96 -1.73
CA PHE A 685 -1.05 28.73 -2.62
C PHE A 685 -1.47 27.97 -3.89
N VAL A 686 -2.20 26.87 -3.72
CA VAL A 686 -2.56 25.97 -4.82
C VAL A 686 -3.45 26.69 -5.83
N GLU A 687 -4.50 27.37 -5.36
CA GLU A 687 -5.46 28.06 -6.23
C GLU A 687 -4.81 29.19 -7.03
N LYS A 688 -4.01 30.05 -6.36
CA LYS A 688 -3.37 31.19 -7.03
C LYS A 688 -2.32 30.76 -8.04
N LEU A 689 -1.49 29.77 -7.71
CA LEU A 689 -0.47 29.29 -8.62
C LEU A 689 -1.08 28.52 -9.80
N GLN A 690 -2.09 27.67 -9.56
CA GLN A 690 -2.81 26.96 -10.62
C GLN A 690 -3.44 27.94 -11.62
N LYS A 691 -4.16 28.96 -11.14
CA LYS A 691 -4.77 29.97 -12.00
C LYS A 691 -3.74 30.66 -12.90
N GLN A 692 -2.56 30.93 -12.38
CA GLN A 692 -1.50 31.56 -13.16
C GLN A 692 -0.84 30.62 -14.16
N VAL A 693 -0.62 29.35 -13.81
CA VAL A 693 -0.14 28.33 -14.76
C VAL A 693 -1.08 28.27 -15.97
N ILE A 694 -2.40 28.20 -15.73
CA ILE A 694 -3.41 28.16 -16.80
C ILE A 694 -3.43 29.48 -17.58
N ALA A 695 -3.41 30.63 -16.90
CA ALA A 695 -3.45 31.95 -17.54
C ALA A 695 -2.23 32.23 -18.44
N GLN A 696 -1.08 31.62 -18.14
CA GLN A 696 0.13 31.70 -18.96
C GLN A 696 0.21 30.63 -20.05
N GLY A 697 -0.83 29.80 -20.22
CA GLY A 697 -0.91 28.79 -21.28
C GLY A 697 -0.31 27.43 -20.91
N GLY A 698 0.02 27.19 -19.64
CA GLY A 698 0.37 25.86 -19.14
C GLY A 698 -0.84 24.92 -19.14
N HIS A 699 -0.60 23.65 -19.45
CA HIS A 699 -1.64 22.62 -19.47
C HIS A 699 -1.52 21.71 -18.26
N ILE A 700 -2.60 21.56 -17.51
CA ILE A 700 -2.68 20.64 -16.36
C ILE A 700 -3.60 19.49 -16.77
N ILE A 701 -3.11 18.26 -16.67
CA ILE A 701 -3.85 17.03 -16.92
C ILE A 701 -3.99 16.29 -15.59
N THR A 702 -5.18 16.37 -15.00
CA THR A 702 -5.56 15.60 -13.81
C THR A 702 -5.91 14.17 -14.19
N ASP A 703 -6.09 13.30 -13.19
CA ASP A 703 -6.42 11.88 -13.38
C ASP A 703 -5.41 11.11 -14.27
N ALA A 704 -4.21 11.64 -14.45
CA ALA A 704 -3.16 11.09 -15.30
C ALA A 704 -1.95 10.63 -14.48
N ARG A 705 -1.79 9.31 -14.34
CA ARG A 705 -0.67 8.70 -13.61
C ARG A 705 0.54 8.58 -14.53
N ALA A 706 1.63 9.25 -14.17
CA ALA A 706 2.94 9.01 -14.77
C ALA A 706 3.45 7.61 -14.41
N GLU A 707 4.05 6.91 -15.37
CA GLU A 707 4.45 5.50 -15.23
C GLU A 707 5.93 5.25 -15.51
N GLU A 708 6.48 5.89 -16.55
CA GLU A 708 7.80 5.57 -17.08
C GLU A 708 8.45 6.79 -17.75
N LEU A 709 9.70 7.09 -17.39
CA LEU A 709 10.52 8.08 -18.10
C LEU A 709 11.01 7.51 -19.43
N ILE A 710 11.00 8.34 -20.47
CA ILE A 710 11.54 8.01 -21.79
C ILE A 710 13.00 8.45 -21.80
N VAL A 711 13.90 7.49 -22.03
CA VAL A 711 15.35 7.72 -22.06
C VAL A 711 15.90 7.46 -23.47
N ASP A 712 16.66 8.41 -24.00
CA ASP A 712 17.39 8.29 -25.26
C ASP A 712 18.85 8.68 -25.04
N ASP A 713 19.78 7.79 -25.42
CA ASP A 713 21.24 7.92 -25.19
C ASP A 713 21.62 8.40 -23.78
N GLY A 714 20.93 7.86 -22.75
CA GLY A 714 21.16 8.23 -21.35
C GLY A 714 20.59 9.59 -20.92
N LYS A 715 19.92 10.34 -21.81
CA LYS A 715 19.17 11.57 -21.50
C LYS A 715 17.68 11.25 -21.34
N VAL A 716 17.05 11.80 -20.30
CA VAL A 716 15.59 11.80 -20.16
C VAL A 716 15.00 12.79 -21.16
N VAL A 717 14.20 12.27 -22.09
CA VAL A 717 13.60 13.02 -23.22
C VAL A 717 12.07 12.99 -23.20
N GLY A 718 11.46 12.43 -22.16
CA GLY A 718 10.00 12.37 -22.05
C GLY A 718 9.49 11.54 -20.89
N ILE A 719 8.17 11.37 -20.84
CA ILE A 719 7.49 10.51 -19.89
C ILE A 719 6.21 9.93 -20.52
N LYS A 720 5.87 8.71 -20.10
CA LYS A 720 4.59 8.07 -20.40
C LYS A 720 3.66 8.17 -19.20
N ALA A 721 2.38 8.39 -19.47
CA ALA A 721 1.34 8.44 -18.46
C ALA A 721 0.03 7.81 -18.97
N THR A 722 -0.80 7.36 -18.05
CA THR A 722 -2.13 6.80 -18.34
C THR A 722 -3.18 7.59 -17.60
N HIS A 723 -4.18 8.08 -18.31
CA HIS A 723 -5.35 8.74 -17.75
C HIS A 723 -6.38 7.72 -17.26
N SER A 724 -7.24 8.11 -16.31
CA SER A 724 -8.20 7.23 -15.65
C SER A 724 -9.22 6.58 -16.59
N ASP A 725 -9.45 7.16 -17.78
CA ASP A 725 -10.30 6.60 -18.84
C ASP A 725 -9.59 5.60 -19.77
N GLY A 726 -8.29 5.34 -19.56
CA GLY A 726 -7.45 4.46 -20.39
C GLY A 726 -6.63 5.17 -21.46
N THR A 727 -6.83 6.47 -21.68
CA THR A 727 -6.04 7.25 -22.66
C THR A 727 -4.57 7.26 -22.26
N LYS A 728 -3.70 6.90 -23.21
CA LYS A 728 -2.25 6.90 -23.00
C LYS A 728 -1.62 8.19 -23.49
N TYR A 729 -0.78 8.80 -22.68
CA TYR A 729 0.01 9.96 -23.04
C TYR A 729 1.48 9.57 -23.23
N VAL A 730 2.04 9.95 -24.36
CA VAL A 730 3.48 9.87 -24.64
C VAL A 730 3.97 11.30 -24.80
N LEU A 731 4.54 11.86 -23.74
CA LEU A 731 5.00 13.25 -23.71
C LEU A 731 6.51 13.29 -23.94
N THR A 732 6.93 13.86 -25.07
CA THR A 732 8.34 14.15 -25.34
C THR A 732 8.67 15.58 -24.92
N THR A 733 9.91 15.80 -24.47
CA THR A 733 10.35 17.08 -23.94
C THR A 733 11.64 17.57 -24.60
N ASN A 734 11.68 18.87 -24.93
CA ASN A 734 12.89 19.52 -25.46
C ASN A 734 13.91 19.85 -24.35
N CYS A 735 13.47 20.01 -23.10
CA CYS A 735 14.32 20.45 -22.00
C CYS A 735 14.49 19.38 -20.90
N GLY A 736 13.40 18.79 -20.42
CA GLY A 736 13.46 17.74 -19.41
C GLY A 736 12.17 17.55 -18.61
N VAL A 737 12.25 16.63 -17.66
CA VAL A 737 11.17 16.25 -16.75
C VAL A 737 11.50 16.69 -15.33
N VAL A 738 10.54 17.32 -14.65
CA VAL A 738 10.62 17.67 -13.23
C VAL A 738 9.71 16.74 -12.43
N LEU A 739 10.30 15.90 -11.58
CA LEU A 739 9.57 15.07 -10.62
C LEU A 739 9.24 15.90 -9.37
N ALA A 740 7.95 16.10 -9.10
CA ALA A 740 7.43 16.87 -7.97
C ALA A 740 6.24 16.14 -7.30
N SER A 741 6.32 14.81 -7.25
CA SER A 741 5.22 13.90 -6.87
C SER A 741 4.96 13.78 -5.37
N GLY A 742 5.74 14.46 -4.54
CA GLY A 742 5.73 14.28 -3.09
C GLY A 742 6.39 12.98 -2.63
N GLY A 743 6.25 12.68 -1.34
CA GLY A 743 6.87 11.53 -0.67
C GLY A 743 6.04 10.25 -0.68
N PHE A 744 6.29 9.40 0.32
CA PHE A 744 5.70 8.06 0.45
C PHE A 744 5.00 7.82 1.81
N GLY A 745 4.59 8.90 2.49
CA GLY A 745 3.97 8.85 3.82
C GLY A 745 2.60 8.14 3.91
N ALA A 746 1.99 7.76 2.79
CA ALA A 746 0.77 6.95 2.75
C ALA A 746 1.03 5.47 2.38
N ASN A 747 2.29 5.08 2.15
CA ASN A 747 2.67 3.71 1.80
C ASN A 747 3.37 3.03 2.96
N THR A 748 2.60 2.46 3.90
CA THR A 748 3.14 1.80 5.11
C THR A 748 4.17 0.72 4.78
N LYS A 749 4.03 0.00 3.65
CA LYS A 749 5.00 -1.02 3.24
C LYS A 749 6.34 -0.42 2.81
N MET A 750 6.34 0.70 2.09
CA MET A 750 7.57 1.42 1.75
C MET A 750 8.21 2.06 2.99
N LEU A 751 7.41 2.57 3.94
CA LEU A 751 7.91 3.08 5.22
C LEU A 751 8.61 1.97 6.01
N GLN A 752 7.98 0.80 6.17
CA GLN A 752 8.55 -0.35 6.86
C GLN A 752 9.80 -0.89 6.16
N LYS A 753 9.81 -0.92 4.82
CA LYS A 753 10.96 -1.37 4.01
C LYS A 753 12.22 -0.56 4.33
N TYR A 754 12.10 0.76 4.43
CA TYR A 754 13.25 1.64 4.63
C TYR A 754 13.53 1.98 6.09
N ASN A 755 12.56 1.84 6.99
CA ASN A 755 12.68 2.31 8.38
C ASN A 755 13.92 1.74 9.08
N ASN A 756 14.82 2.64 9.48
CA ASN A 756 15.97 2.36 10.33
C ASN A 756 16.15 3.44 11.41
N TYR A 757 15.06 4.15 11.75
CA TYR A 757 15.08 5.24 12.72
C TYR A 757 14.11 5.03 13.88
N TRP A 758 12.94 4.46 13.60
CA TRP A 758 11.96 4.07 14.61
C TRP A 758 12.12 2.60 14.96
N ASN A 759 11.92 2.23 16.23
CA ASN A 759 11.96 0.83 16.65
C ASN A 759 10.92 -0.02 15.88
N GLU A 760 9.76 0.56 15.60
CA GLU A 760 8.67 -0.07 14.87
C GLU A 760 7.83 1.00 14.16
N ILE A 761 7.34 0.66 12.96
CA ILE A 761 6.26 1.37 12.27
C ILE A 761 5.10 0.38 12.15
N ALA A 762 4.08 0.56 13.00
CA ALA A 762 2.92 -0.33 13.06
C ALA A 762 2.17 -0.38 11.71
N ASP A 763 1.63 -1.55 11.34
CA ASP A 763 0.87 -1.72 10.10
C ASP A 763 -0.36 -0.80 10.00
N ASP A 764 -0.97 -0.48 11.15
CA ASP A 764 -2.19 0.34 11.24
C ASP A 764 -1.92 1.81 11.59
N ILE A 765 -0.65 2.24 11.60
CA ILE A 765 -0.27 3.62 11.90
C ILE A 765 -1.02 4.58 10.96
N LYS A 766 -1.68 5.59 11.54
CA LYS A 766 -2.43 6.57 10.75
C LYS A 766 -1.47 7.55 10.09
N THR A 767 -1.95 8.24 9.06
CA THR A 767 -1.16 9.20 8.30
C THR A 767 -1.92 10.51 8.10
N THR A 768 -1.22 11.64 8.14
CA THR A 768 -1.78 12.94 7.76
C THR A 768 -1.82 13.15 6.24
N ASN A 769 -1.17 12.25 5.49
CA ASN A 769 -0.91 12.40 4.07
C ASN A 769 -2.17 12.19 3.23
N SER A 770 -2.19 12.78 2.04
CA SER A 770 -3.09 12.32 0.98
C SER A 770 -2.75 10.85 0.66
N PRO A 771 -3.76 9.99 0.42
CA PRO A 771 -3.56 8.62 -0.07
C PRO A 771 -2.74 8.55 -1.37
N ALA A 772 -2.58 9.67 -2.08
CA ALA A 772 -1.75 9.78 -3.27
C ALA A 772 -0.24 9.59 -3.01
N LEU A 773 0.26 9.86 -1.80
CA LEU A 773 1.70 9.92 -1.52
C LEU A 773 2.27 8.55 -1.21
N ILE A 774 2.46 7.75 -2.26
CA ILE A 774 2.88 6.35 -2.17
C ILE A 774 4.29 6.07 -2.72
N GLY A 775 5.02 7.10 -3.17
CA GLY A 775 6.39 6.96 -3.66
C GLY A 775 6.57 6.78 -5.16
N ASP A 776 5.53 6.94 -6.00
CA ASP A 776 5.61 6.66 -7.45
C ASP A 776 6.76 7.40 -8.15
N GLY A 777 6.97 8.69 -7.87
CA GLY A 777 8.03 9.46 -8.51
C GLY A 777 9.44 9.04 -8.08
N ILE A 778 9.59 8.51 -6.85
CA ILE A 778 10.86 7.94 -6.38
C ILE A 778 11.16 6.68 -7.18
N GLU A 779 10.19 5.77 -7.31
CA GLU A 779 10.35 4.54 -8.09
C GLU A 779 10.62 4.82 -9.57
N ILE A 780 9.96 5.81 -10.15
CA ILE A 780 10.20 6.25 -11.54
C ILE A 780 11.64 6.77 -11.71
N GLY A 781 12.15 7.55 -10.76
CA GLY A 781 13.53 8.03 -10.78
C GLY A 781 14.56 6.90 -10.60
N GLU A 782 14.33 5.98 -9.67
CA GLU A 782 15.21 4.83 -9.43
C GLU A 782 15.37 3.95 -10.68
N LYS A 783 14.29 3.76 -11.46
CA LYS A 783 14.31 2.96 -12.71
C LYS A 783 15.28 3.50 -13.76
N VAL A 784 15.60 4.80 -13.73
CA VAL A 784 16.59 5.42 -14.63
C VAL A 784 17.95 5.66 -13.97
N GLY A 785 18.20 5.02 -12.82
CA GLY A 785 19.50 5.01 -12.16
C GLY A 785 19.72 6.11 -11.11
N ALA A 786 18.67 6.83 -10.71
CA ALA A 786 18.78 7.84 -9.66
C ALA A 786 19.25 7.24 -8.33
N ASP A 787 20.08 7.99 -7.62
CA ASP A 787 20.49 7.68 -6.25
C ASP A 787 19.44 8.18 -5.25
N LEU A 788 19.38 7.50 -4.10
CA LEU A 788 18.50 7.86 -3.00
C LEU A 788 19.31 8.25 -1.78
N VAL A 789 18.74 9.10 -0.92
CA VAL A 789 19.37 9.49 0.34
C VAL A 789 18.33 9.68 1.44
N GLY A 790 18.61 9.17 2.64
CA GLY A 790 17.82 9.39 3.86
C GLY A 790 16.45 8.70 3.89
N MET A 791 16.24 7.65 3.09
CA MET A 791 14.96 6.93 2.97
C MET A 791 14.46 6.35 4.29
N GLU A 792 15.37 6.05 5.20
CA GLU A 792 15.12 5.48 6.51
C GLU A 792 14.47 6.43 7.52
N TYR A 793 14.49 7.73 7.22
CA TYR A 793 13.96 8.76 8.10
C TYR A 793 12.54 9.16 7.72
N VAL A 794 11.59 8.65 8.50
CA VAL A 794 10.17 9.02 8.46
C VAL A 794 9.87 9.94 9.63
N GLN A 795 9.19 11.06 9.40
CA GLN A 795 8.73 11.94 10.47
C GLN A 795 7.29 11.62 10.87
N LEU A 796 7.09 11.46 12.17
CA LEU A 796 5.78 11.37 12.78
C LEU A 796 5.33 12.76 13.27
N MET A 797 4.06 13.07 13.08
CA MET A 797 3.39 14.22 13.66
C MET A 797 2.83 13.82 15.03
N PRO A 798 3.31 14.39 16.15
CA PRO A 798 2.93 13.93 17.49
C PRO A 798 1.45 14.17 17.82
N ILE A 799 0.87 15.22 17.27
CA ILE A 799 -0.47 15.74 17.59
C ILE A 799 -1.55 15.26 16.61
N GLY A 800 -1.42 14.05 16.08
CA GLY A 800 -2.47 13.44 15.23
C GLY A 800 -3.72 13.09 16.03
N ASP A 801 -4.87 13.13 15.37
CA ASP A 801 -6.12 12.59 15.88
C ASP A 801 -6.00 11.07 16.11
N PRO A 802 -6.32 10.53 17.30
CA PRO A 802 -6.14 9.10 17.58
C PRO A 802 -6.97 8.17 16.69
N LYS A 803 -8.10 8.63 16.13
CA LYS A 803 -8.99 7.80 15.30
C LYS A 803 -8.61 7.87 13.83
N SER A 804 -8.49 9.08 13.30
CA SER A 804 -8.30 9.37 11.87
C SER A 804 -6.85 9.62 11.48
N GLY A 805 -6.00 10.02 12.43
CA GLY A 805 -4.65 10.52 12.19
C GLY A 805 -4.56 11.94 11.67
N ALA A 806 -5.70 12.62 11.46
CA ALA A 806 -5.75 13.97 10.93
C ALA A 806 -5.06 14.99 11.86
N LEU A 807 -4.49 16.04 11.26
CA LEU A 807 -3.76 17.08 12.00
C LEU A 807 -4.66 18.24 12.47
N LEU A 808 -5.71 18.56 11.72
CA LEU A 808 -6.47 19.81 11.92
C LEU A 808 -7.77 19.62 12.73
N THR A 809 -7.90 18.52 13.47
CA THR A 809 -9.01 18.30 14.42
C THR A 809 -8.66 18.78 15.82
N GLY A 810 -9.66 19.09 16.63
CA GLY A 810 -9.47 19.54 18.00
C GLY A 810 -8.80 20.91 18.10
N LEU A 811 -8.28 21.26 19.27
CA LEU A 811 -7.55 22.52 19.45
C LEU A 811 -6.11 22.36 18.95
N ILE A 812 -5.67 23.20 17.99
CA ILE A 812 -4.27 23.31 17.56
C ILE A 812 -3.81 24.73 17.86
N VAL A 813 -3.11 24.87 18.97
CA VAL A 813 -2.61 26.16 19.49
C VAL A 813 -1.10 26.31 19.22
N PRO A 814 -0.53 27.51 19.37
CA PRO A 814 0.91 27.70 19.30
C PRO A 814 1.66 26.84 20.34
N PRO A 815 2.81 26.23 19.99
CA PRO A 815 3.64 25.39 20.87
C PRO A 815 3.96 25.95 22.26
N GLU A 816 4.12 27.27 22.40
CA GLU A 816 4.33 27.93 23.69
C GLU A 816 3.13 27.76 24.65
N ASN A 817 1.93 27.46 24.11
CA ASN A 817 0.71 27.18 24.87
C ASN A 817 0.44 25.67 25.03
N PHE A 818 1.29 24.78 24.52
CA PHE A 818 1.11 23.35 24.71
C PHE A 818 1.40 22.91 26.14
N VAL A 819 0.42 22.22 26.72
CA VAL A 819 0.52 21.50 27.99
C VAL A 819 0.10 20.05 27.74
N PHE A 820 1.07 19.15 27.62
CA PHE A 820 0.80 17.73 27.38
C PHE A 820 0.79 16.95 28.68
N VAL A 821 -0.24 16.12 28.89
CA VAL A 821 -0.31 15.22 30.04
C VAL A 821 -0.53 13.77 29.59
N ASN A 822 0.17 12.85 30.22
CA ASN A 822 0.01 11.41 30.00
C ASN A 822 -1.24 10.87 30.72
N ASN A 823 -1.46 9.55 30.63
CA ASN A 823 -2.59 8.87 31.30
C ASN A 823 -2.51 8.88 32.85
N GLN A 824 -1.45 9.43 33.45
CA GLN A 824 -1.31 9.67 34.88
C GLN A 824 -1.55 11.15 35.25
N GLY A 825 -1.94 11.99 34.29
CA GLY A 825 -2.18 13.42 34.52
C GLY A 825 -0.90 14.24 34.71
N LYS A 826 0.26 13.73 34.26
CA LYS A 826 1.58 14.38 34.43
C LYS A 826 2.17 14.84 33.10
N ARG A 827 2.86 15.99 33.12
CA ARG A 827 3.77 16.40 32.04
C ARG A 827 4.98 15.47 31.97
N PHE A 828 5.60 15.39 30.79
CA PHE A 828 6.67 14.41 30.53
C PHE A 828 7.71 14.85 29.49
N VAL A 829 7.57 16.01 28.86
CA VAL A 829 8.45 16.50 27.79
C VAL A 829 8.39 18.02 27.68
N ASP A 830 9.43 18.65 27.12
CA ASP A 830 9.34 20.00 26.56
C ASP A 830 8.42 19.97 25.34
N GLU A 831 7.24 20.59 25.40
CA GLU A 831 6.29 20.55 24.31
C GLU A 831 6.68 21.45 23.10
N CYS A 832 7.78 22.19 23.18
CA CYS A 832 8.40 22.96 22.08
C CYS A 832 9.48 22.16 21.32
N GLU A 833 9.75 20.92 21.71
CA GLU A 833 10.79 20.10 21.08
C GLU A 833 10.49 19.65 19.65
N SER A 834 11.53 19.07 19.03
CA SER A 834 11.45 18.43 17.72
C SER A 834 10.42 17.29 17.68
N ARG A 835 9.78 17.11 16.52
CA ARG A 835 8.61 16.21 16.36
C ARG A 835 8.89 14.76 16.72
N ASP A 836 10.11 14.31 16.51
CA ASP A 836 10.54 12.97 16.83
C ASP A 836 10.79 12.78 18.33
N VAL A 837 11.39 13.75 19.01
CA VAL A 837 11.48 13.76 20.49
C VAL A 837 10.07 13.71 21.09
N LEU A 838 9.16 14.57 20.59
CA LEU A 838 7.76 14.55 21.01
C LEU A 838 7.11 13.18 20.75
N SER A 839 7.22 12.64 19.53
CA SER A 839 6.56 11.36 19.20
C SER A 839 7.14 10.17 19.98
N ARG A 840 8.46 10.10 20.20
CA ARG A 840 9.09 9.08 21.07
C ARG A 840 8.55 9.18 22.50
N SER A 841 8.51 10.39 23.05
CA SER A 841 8.02 10.61 24.41
C SER A 841 6.55 10.19 24.57
N PHE A 842 5.72 10.27 23.52
CA PHE A 842 4.34 9.79 23.56
C PHE A 842 4.31 8.27 23.67
N PHE A 843 5.13 7.54 22.90
CA PHE A 843 5.22 6.08 23.00
C PHE A 843 5.68 5.62 24.38
N ASP A 844 6.67 6.31 24.96
CA ASP A 844 7.17 6.02 26.32
C ASP A 844 6.13 6.29 27.43
N ASN A 845 5.08 7.07 27.12
CA ASN A 845 4.05 7.50 28.06
C ASN A 845 2.64 6.93 27.75
N GLY A 846 2.55 5.81 27.02
CA GLY A 846 1.30 5.08 26.78
C GLY A 846 0.62 5.38 25.44
N GLY A 847 1.29 6.10 24.54
CA GLY A 847 0.90 6.30 23.14
C GLY A 847 -0.16 7.37 22.89
N VAL A 848 -1.20 7.45 23.73
CA VAL A 848 -2.22 8.52 23.68
C VAL A 848 -2.03 9.46 24.86
N ILE A 849 -1.97 10.76 24.56
CA ILE A 849 -1.84 11.83 25.57
C ILE A 849 -2.96 12.85 25.42
N TYR A 850 -3.11 13.74 26.39
CA TYR A 850 -4.08 14.83 26.35
C TYR A 850 -3.36 16.18 26.31
N MET A 851 -3.76 17.02 25.36
CA MET A 851 -3.38 18.43 25.37
C MET A 851 -4.42 19.22 26.17
N ILE A 852 -3.97 19.91 27.22
CA ILE A 852 -4.85 20.66 28.13
C ILE A 852 -4.85 22.14 27.75
N ALA A 853 -6.03 22.75 27.75
CA ALA A 853 -6.22 24.16 27.47
C ALA A 853 -7.31 24.76 28.36
N ASP A 854 -7.27 26.08 28.53
CA ASP A 854 -8.37 26.86 29.07
C ASP A 854 -8.97 27.77 27.98
N GLU A 855 -9.95 28.62 28.32
CA GLU A 855 -10.58 29.52 27.34
C GLU A 855 -9.62 30.52 26.68
N ALA A 856 -8.56 30.95 27.38
CA ALA A 856 -7.58 31.87 26.82
C ALA A 856 -6.70 31.15 25.79
N ILE A 857 -6.25 29.93 26.09
CA ILE A 857 -5.49 29.09 25.16
C ILE A 857 -6.36 28.68 23.98
N ARG A 858 -7.62 28.29 24.19
CA ARG A 858 -8.59 27.93 23.13
C ARG A 858 -8.69 29.01 22.05
N LYS A 859 -8.72 30.29 22.44
CA LYS A 859 -8.80 31.43 21.51
C LYS A 859 -7.57 31.60 20.61
N THR A 860 -6.46 30.95 20.94
CA THR A 860 -5.26 30.95 20.10
C THR A 860 -5.27 29.84 19.04
N ALA A 861 -6.27 28.95 19.07
CA ALA A 861 -6.34 27.85 18.11
C ALA A 861 -6.50 28.36 16.68
N ALA A 862 -5.57 27.97 15.79
CA ALA A 862 -5.49 28.52 14.44
C ALA A 862 -6.23 27.68 13.38
N ASN A 863 -6.68 26.48 13.74
CA ASN A 863 -7.24 25.49 12.80
C ASN A 863 -8.77 25.43 12.76
N THR A 864 -9.46 26.14 13.67
CA THR A 864 -10.87 25.88 13.99
C THR A 864 -11.65 27.18 14.21
N THR A 865 -12.98 27.07 14.30
CA THR A 865 -13.92 28.15 14.63
C THR A 865 -14.74 27.79 15.86
N ASP A 866 -15.41 28.76 16.49
CA ASP A 866 -16.29 28.48 17.65
C ASP A 866 -17.35 27.42 17.31
N GLU A 867 -17.96 27.53 16.13
CA GLU A 867 -18.95 26.55 15.61
C GLU A 867 -18.34 25.15 15.45
N THR A 868 -17.12 25.06 14.91
CA THR A 868 -16.40 23.79 14.73
C THR A 868 -16.05 23.16 16.08
N ILE A 869 -15.63 23.98 17.05
CA ILE A 869 -15.31 23.52 18.39
C ILE A 869 -16.56 22.95 19.08
N GLU A 870 -17.70 23.62 18.99
CA GLU A 870 -18.95 23.12 19.57
C GLU A 870 -19.35 21.77 18.99
N ARG A 871 -19.24 21.60 17.66
CA ARG A 871 -19.45 20.31 17.00
C ARG A 871 -18.47 19.24 17.49
N GLU A 872 -17.18 19.54 17.54
CA GLU A 872 -16.16 18.59 18.00
C GLU A 872 -16.30 18.23 19.49
N ILE A 873 -16.94 19.08 20.29
CA ILE A 873 -17.34 18.76 21.67
C ILE A 873 -18.49 17.75 21.67
N GLU A 874 -19.51 17.95 20.84
CA GLU A 874 -20.65 17.01 20.69
C GLU A 874 -20.19 15.64 20.17
N GLU A 875 -19.23 15.62 19.25
CA GLU A 875 -18.62 14.40 18.69
C GLU A 875 -17.64 13.71 19.66
N GLY A 876 -17.30 14.37 20.78
CA GLY A 876 -16.38 13.86 21.80
C GLY A 876 -14.90 13.90 21.39
N ILE A 877 -14.54 14.69 20.37
CA ILE A 877 -13.15 14.96 19.97
C ILE A 877 -12.50 15.94 20.96
N ILE A 878 -13.25 16.95 21.40
CA ILE A 878 -12.84 17.89 22.45
C ILE A 878 -13.64 17.59 23.72
N ILE A 879 -12.93 17.37 24.84
CA ILE A 879 -13.58 17.20 26.15
C ILE A 879 -13.59 18.56 26.86
N LYS A 880 -14.79 19.07 27.16
CA LYS A 880 -15.00 20.32 27.93
C LYS A 880 -15.40 20.02 29.37
N ALA A 881 -14.89 20.80 30.32
CA ALA A 881 -15.24 20.73 31.75
C ALA A 881 -15.23 22.11 32.41
N ASP A 882 -15.96 22.25 33.52
CA ASP A 882 -16.04 23.50 34.27
C ASP A 882 -15.00 23.59 35.40
N SER A 883 -14.30 22.49 35.71
CA SER A 883 -13.12 22.48 36.59
C SER A 883 -12.04 21.49 36.13
N ILE A 884 -10.81 21.63 36.63
CA ILE A 884 -9.71 20.68 36.35
C ILE A 884 -10.02 19.29 36.93
N GLU A 885 -10.71 19.22 38.07
CA GLU A 885 -11.13 17.97 38.70
C GLU A 885 -12.15 17.23 37.84
N GLU A 886 -13.14 17.94 37.30
CA GLU A 886 -14.11 17.38 36.36
C GLU A 886 -13.40 16.95 35.06
N LEU A 887 -12.46 17.76 34.56
CA LEU A 887 -11.68 17.40 33.37
C LEU A 887 -10.91 16.10 33.59
N ALA A 888 -10.22 15.96 34.73
CA ALA A 888 -9.47 14.76 35.11
C ALA A 888 -10.37 13.51 35.11
N GLN A 889 -11.58 13.62 35.65
CA GLN A 889 -12.56 12.53 35.66
C GLN A 889 -13.01 12.16 34.23
N LYS A 890 -13.31 13.14 33.38
CA LYS A 890 -13.75 12.90 31.99
C LYS A 890 -12.67 12.24 31.14
N ILE A 891 -11.40 12.55 31.37
CA ILE A 891 -10.26 11.95 30.65
C ILE A 891 -9.64 10.74 31.37
N ASN A 892 -10.24 10.31 32.49
CA ASN A 892 -9.84 9.15 33.28
C ASN A 892 -8.37 9.19 33.76
N VAL A 893 -7.93 10.33 34.29
CA VAL A 893 -6.61 10.49 34.94
C VAL A 893 -6.77 10.82 36.43
N PRO A 894 -5.75 10.56 37.28
CA PRO A 894 -5.82 10.91 38.70
C PRO A 894 -6.01 12.42 38.92
N THR A 895 -7.11 12.79 39.57
CA THR A 895 -7.48 14.19 39.82
C THR A 895 -6.37 14.98 40.51
N GLU A 896 -5.80 14.44 41.59
CA GLU A 896 -4.74 15.12 42.35
C GLU A 896 -3.50 15.38 41.50
N ALA A 897 -3.11 14.42 40.65
CA ALA A 897 -1.94 14.55 39.78
C ALA A 897 -2.12 15.62 38.70
N LEU A 898 -3.31 15.69 38.08
CA LEU A 898 -3.59 16.71 37.07
C LEU A 898 -3.65 18.12 37.70
N THR A 899 -4.33 18.28 38.84
CA THR A 899 -4.41 19.57 39.53
C THR A 899 -3.03 20.07 39.97
N GLU A 900 -2.17 19.19 40.49
CA GLU A 900 -0.79 19.55 40.84
C GLU A 900 0.01 19.96 39.59
N THR A 901 -0.08 19.18 38.51
CA THR A 901 0.62 19.44 37.25
C THR A 901 0.27 20.81 36.67
N ILE A 902 -1.02 21.14 36.61
CA ILE A 902 -1.49 22.44 36.10
C ILE A 902 -1.06 23.59 37.03
N SER A 903 -1.14 23.39 38.35
CA SER A 903 -0.69 24.41 39.32
C SER A 903 0.80 24.71 39.18
N ARG A 904 1.63 23.67 39.01
CA ARG A 904 3.07 23.85 38.79
C ARG A 904 3.38 24.51 37.46
N TYR A 905 2.76 24.07 36.37
CA TYR A 905 2.92 24.69 35.05
C TYR A 905 2.60 26.19 35.10
N ASN A 906 1.49 26.58 35.74
CA ASN A 906 1.13 27.98 35.89
C ASN A 906 2.18 28.78 36.68
N SER A 907 2.80 28.18 37.70
CA SER A 907 3.90 28.83 38.43
C SER A 907 5.14 29.03 37.57
N TYR A 908 5.42 28.12 36.63
CA TYR A 908 6.53 28.26 35.68
C TYR A 908 6.28 29.40 34.68
N VAL A 909 5.02 29.58 34.24
CA VAL A 909 4.62 30.73 33.43
C VAL A 909 4.82 32.04 34.20
N ASP A 910 4.44 32.09 35.48
CA ASP A 910 4.65 33.27 36.33
C ASP A 910 6.16 33.55 36.58
N GLU A 911 6.99 32.51 36.69
CA GLU A 911 8.46 32.63 36.80
C GLU A 911 9.16 32.97 35.48
N GLY A 912 8.49 32.78 34.34
CA GLY A 912 9.06 32.94 33.00
C GLY A 912 10.10 31.88 32.63
N ARG A 913 10.13 30.73 33.33
CA ARG A 913 11.04 29.62 33.08
C ARG A 913 10.45 28.29 33.56
N ASP A 914 10.74 27.21 32.84
CA ASP A 914 10.34 25.85 33.22
C ASP A 914 11.54 25.07 33.78
N PRO A 915 11.66 24.91 35.11
CA PRO A 915 12.75 24.15 35.71
C PRO A 915 12.58 22.62 35.57
N GLU A 916 11.42 22.14 35.16
CA GLU A 916 11.10 20.71 35.10
C GLU A 916 11.50 20.08 33.77
N PHE A 917 11.12 20.72 32.66
CA PHE A 917 11.41 20.21 31.32
C PHE A 917 12.18 21.20 30.45
N HIS A 918 12.53 22.39 30.96
CA HIS A 918 13.27 23.41 30.23
C HIS A 918 12.58 23.88 28.93
N LYS A 919 11.24 23.98 28.99
CA LYS A 919 10.40 24.41 27.88
C LYS A 919 10.94 25.65 27.17
N GLY A 920 11.21 25.52 25.87
CA GLY A 920 11.87 26.57 25.08
C GLY A 920 11.10 27.91 24.96
N ALA A 921 9.79 27.88 25.15
CA ALA A 921 8.95 29.07 25.20
C ALA A 921 7.73 28.87 26.11
N LEU A 922 7.41 29.85 26.95
CA LEU A 922 6.24 29.82 27.85
C LEU A 922 5.19 30.85 27.43
N GLY A 923 4.00 30.36 27.09
CA GLY A 923 2.85 31.16 26.70
C GLY A 923 1.88 31.42 27.86
N LEU A 924 0.62 31.05 27.67
CA LEU A 924 -0.48 31.32 28.60
C LEU A 924 -0.59 30.28 29.72
N LYS A 925 -1.21 30.69 30.83
CA LYS A 925 -1.62 29.81 31.93
C LYS A 925 -2.89 29.02 31.59
N VAL A 926 -3.08 27.89 32.26
CA VAL A 926 -4.34 27.13 32.30
C VAL A 926 -5.02 27.42 33.65
N GLU A 927 -5.82 28.48 33.73
CA GLU A 927 -6.35 28.94 35.03
C GLU A 927 -7.84 29.33 35.04
N LYS A 928 -8.48 29.51 33.86
CA LYS A 928 -9.87 29.97 33.79
C LYS A 928 -10.77 28.98 33.06
N ALA A 929 -11.77 28.47 33.79
CA ALA A 929 -12.85 27.69 33.20
C ALA A 929 -13.56 28.45 32.06
N PRO A 930 -14.11 27.76 31.04
CA PRO A 930 -14.06 26.30 30.86
C PRO A 930 -12.67 25.76 30.52
N PHE A 931 -12.41 24.51 30.89
CA PHE A 931 -11.20 23.76 30.58
C PHE A 931 -11.47 22.73 29.50
N TYR A 932 -10.44 22.44 28.72
CA TYR A 932 -10.50 21.59 27.54
C TYR A 932 -9.38 20.56 27.57
N ALA A 933 -9.68 19.35 27.11
CA ALA A 933 -8.70 18.33 26.80
C ALA A 933 -8.93 17.81 25.37
N THR A 934 -7.84 17.66 24.62
CA THR A 934 -7.87 17.06 23.29
C THR A 934 -6.91 15.86 23.24
N PRO A 935 -7.41 14.64 22.94
CA PRO A 935 -6.56 13.46 22.87
C PRO A 935 -5.70 13.48 21.60
N ARG A 936 -4.44 13.06 21.70
CA ARG A 936 -3.44 13.11 20.62
C ARG A 936 -2.61 11.83 20.56
N LYS A 937 -2.23 11.42 19.34
CA LYS A 937 -1.39 10.25 19.05
C LYS A 937 -0.48 10.53 17.85
N PRO A 938 0.77 10.00 17.81
CA PRO A 938 1.63 10.17 16.64
C PRO A 938 1.05 9.52 15.37
N SER A 939 1.17 10.23 14.24
CA SER A 939 0.77 9.77 12.90
C SER A 939 1.90 10.00 11.89
N VAL A 940 2.03 9.18 10.85
CA VAL A 940 2.98 9.41 9.76
C VAL A 940 2.68 10.75 9.07
N HIS A 941 3.71 11.55 8.84
CA HIS A 941 3.53 12.91 8.36
C HIS A 941 4.35 13.28 7.13
N HIS A 942 5.64 12.93 7.10
CA HIS A 942 6.55 13.33 6.03
C HIS A 942 7.68 12.33 5.89
N THR A 943 8.19 12.17 4.69
CA THR A 943 9.37 11.32 4.41
C THR A 943 10.54 12.20 4.00
N MET A 944 11.60 12.25 4.81
CA MET A 944 12.71 13.18 4.58
C MET A 944 13.67 12.70 3.49
N GLY A 945 13.64 11.39 3.20
CA GLY A 945 14.40 10.79 2.13
C GLY A 945 13.69 10.78 0.79
N GLY A 946 14.50 10.66 -0.26
CA GLY A 946 14.02 10.61 -1.63
C GLY A 946 15.17 10.66 -2.63
N LEU A 947 14.86 11.12 -3.84
CA LEU A 947 15.82 11.31 -4.93
C LEU A 947 16.91 12.30 -4.50
N LYS A 948 18.17 11.91 -4.69
CA LYS A 948 19.31 12.78 -4.41
C LYS A 948 19.44 13.85 -5.50
N ILE A 949 19.60 15.10 -5.09
CA ILE A 949 19.73 16.25 -5.99
C ILE A 949 20.95 17.11 -5.67
N ASN A 950 21.37 17.95 -6.62
CA ASN A 950 22.29 19.06 -6.37
C ASN A 950 21.53 20.39 -6.16
N THR A 951 22.26 21.50 -5.95
CA THR A 951 21.68 22.84 -5.74
C THR A 951 20.96 23.41 -6.97
N GLN A 952 21.06 22.76 -8.14
CA GLN A 952 20.29 23.08 -9.34
C GLN A 952 19.10 22.12 -9.54
N ALA A 953 18.73 21.38 -8.49
CA ALA A 953 17.64 20.40 -8.51
C ALA A 953 17.80 19.29 -9.57
N CYS A 954 19.01 19.08 -10.11
CA CYS A 954 19.27 17.95 -11.00
C CYS A 954 19.32 16.66 -10.19
N VAL A 955 18.64 15.62 -10.65
CA VAL A 955 18.71 14.29 -10.02
C VAL A 955 20.08 13.69 -10.27
N LEU A 956 20.70 13.15 -9.22
CA LEU A 956 22.02 12.54 -9.29
C LEU A 956 21.90 11.01 -9.38
N ASP A 957 22.77 10.39 -10.16
CA ASP A 957 22.95 8.94 -10.18
C ASP A 957 23.84 8.46 -9.02
N LYS A 958 24.02 7.15 -8.92
CA LYS A 958 24.84 6.51 -7.87
C LYS A 958 26.33 6.85 -7.93
N THR A 959 26.80 7.46 -9.02
CA THR A 959 28.17 7.98 -9.16
C THR A 959 28.30 9.44 -8.70
N GLY A 960 27.17 10.09 -8.43
CA GLY A 960 27.08 11.52 -8.11
C GLY A 960 26.99 12.42 -9.35
N ALA A 961 26.84 11.85 -10.55
CA ALA A 961 26.69 12.61 -11.79
C ALA A 961 25.21 12.99 -12.02
N PRO A 962 24.92 14.20 -12.55
CA PRO A 962 23.56 14.55 -12.93
C PRO A 962 23.01 13.66 -14.06
N ILE A 963 21.81 13.13 -13.88
CA ILE A 963 21.06 12.47 -14.95
C ILE A 963 20.51 13.54 -15.89
N SER A 964 21.01 13.53 -17.13
CA SER A 964 20.66 14.55 -18.12
C SER A 964 19.15 14.57 -18.39
N GLY A 965 18.55 15.75 -18.33
CA GLY A 965 17.11 15.94 -18.56
C GLY A 965 16.20 15.59 -17.38
N LEU A 966 16.73 15.21 -16.21
CA LEU A 966 15.94 14.84 -15.04
C LEU A 966 16.18 15.77 -13.85
N TYR A 967 15.10 16.33 -13.32
CA TYR A 967 15.09 17.25 -12.19
C TYR A 967 14.06 16.79 -11.16
N ALA A 968 14.23 17.18 -9.90
CA ALA A 968 13.27 16.86 -8.85
C ALA A 968 13.19 17.96 -7.79
N ALA A 969 12.00 18.17 -7.22
CA ALA A 969 11.78 19.20 -6.20
C ALA A 969 10.70 18.81 -5.18
N GLY A 970 10.88 19.25 -3.93
CA GLY A 970 9.98 19.00 -2.82
C GLY A 970 10.20 17.64 -2.16
N GLU A 971 9.17 17.10 -1.50
CA GLU A 971 9.25 15.90 -0.66
C GLU A 971 9.65 14.60 -1.41
N VAL A 972 9.66 14.62 -2.74
CA VAL A 972 10.22 13.51 -3.54
C VAL A 972 11.76 13.44 -3.45
N THR A 973 12.40 14.49 -2.93
CA THR A 973 13.86 14.63 -2.82
C THR A 973 14.36 14.36 -1.40
N GLY A 974 15.60 13.90 -1.29
CA GLY A 974 16.28 13.68 -0.02
C GLY A 974 17.50 14.56 0.18
N GLY A 975 17.95 14.68 1.44
CA GLY A 975 19.22 15.33 1.80
C GLY A 975 19.11 16.76 2.34
N ILE A 976 17.97 17.44 2.13
CA ILE A 976 17.72 18.78 2.69
C ILE A 976 17.41 18.70 4.19
N HIS A 977 16.38 17.91 4.55
CA HIS A 977 15.89 17.81 5.93
C HIS A 977 16.54 16.69 6.74
N ALA A 978 17.19 15.74 6.05
CA ALA A 978 17.91 14.61 6.63
C ALA A 978 17.12 13.84 7.68
N GLY A 979 17.58 13.80 8.94
CA GLY A 979 17.00 12.94 9.97
C GLY A 979 15.67 13.44 10.54
N ASN A 980 15.40 14.74 10.48
CA ASN A 980 14.15 15.32 10.98
C ASN A 980 13.89 16.72 10.39
N ARG A 981 12.68 16.92 9.86
CA ARG A 981 12.29 18.20 9.26
C ARG A 981 11.69 19.17 10.29
N LEU A 982 12.15 20.42 10.30
CA LEU A 982 11.51 21.47 11.10
C LEU A 982 10.12 21.84 10.58
N GLY A 983 9.19 22.12 11.50
CA GLY A 983 7.87 22.66 11.14
C GLY A 983 8.01 23.91 10.27
N GLY A 984 7.26 23.99 9.16
CA GLY A 984 7.32 25.10 8.19
C GLY A 984 8.41 25.01 7.11
N ASN A 985 9.48 24.22 7.31
CA ASN A 985 10.56 24.09 6.32
C ASN A 985 10.13 23.35 5.03
N ALA A 986 9.10 22.49 5.07
CA ALA A 986 8.59 21.83 3.86
C ALA A 986 7.99 22.83 2.86
N LEU A 987 7.27 23.85 3.34
CA LEU A 987 6.66 24.82 2.43
C LEU A 987 7.72 25.68 1.76
N ILE A 988 8.69 26.18 2.51
CA ILE A 988 9.74 26.98 1.89
C ILE A 988 10.63 26.15 0.94
N ASP A 989 10.82 24.86 1.24
CA ASP A 989 11.48 23.91 0.34
C ASP A 989 10.75 23.78 -1.00
N ILE A 990 9.46 23.41 -0.99
CA ILE A 990 8.73 23.21 -2.26
C ILE A 990 8.70 24.47 -3.13
N PHE A 991 8.63 25.67 -2.54
CA PHE A 991 8.64 26.91 -3.32
C PHE A 991 10.05 27.22 -3.83
N THR A 992 11.08 27.05 -3.01
CA THR A 992 12.47 27.34 -3.38
C THR A 992 13.02 26.35 -4.40
N TYR A 993 12.97 25.05 -4.09
CA TYR A 993 13.46 24.02 -5.01
C TYR A 993 12.53 23.80 -6.21
N GLY A 994 11.22 24.05 -6.07
CA GLY A 994 10.31 24.06 -7.21
C GLY A 994 10.71 25.12 -8.24
N ARG A 995 10.98 26.35 -7.80
CA ARG A 995 11.47 27.42 -8.68
C ARG A 995 12.84 27.10 -9.27
N ILE A 996 13.78 26.64 -8.45
CA ILE A 996 15.12 26.24 -8.93
C ILE A 996 15.03 25.14 -9.99
N ALA A 997 14.16 24.15 -9.81
CA ALA A 997 13.94 23.11 -10.81
C ALA A 997 13.36 23.69 -12.10
N GLY A 998 12.37 24.58 -12.02
CA GLY A 998 11.80 25.28 -13.17
C GLY A 998 12.79 26.14 -13.93
N ASP A 999 13.67 26.86 -13.24
CA ASP A 999 14.77 27.63 -13.84
C ASP A 999 15.82 26.71 -14.47
N SER A 1000 16.20 25.64 -13.78
CA SER A 1000 17.29 24.76 -14.21
C SER A 1000 16.89 23.93 -15.44
N VAL A 1001 15.67 23.38 -15.45
CA VAL A 1001 15.13 22.67 -16.62
C VAL A 1001 14.98 23.62 -17.81
N SER A 1002 14.63 24.90 -17.60
CA SER A 1002 14.45 25.85 -18.71
C SER A 1002 15.75 26.28 -19.39
N ASN A 1003 16.87 26.27 -18.66
CA ASN A 1003 18.12 26.91 -19.08
C ASN A 1003 19.25 25.94 -19.50
N ARG A 1004 19.14 24.64 -19.21
CA ARG A 1004 20.12 23.62 -19.65
C ARG A 1004 19.59 22.88 -20.88
N VAL A 1005 20.23 23.11 -22.04
CA VAL A 1005 19.97 22.39 -23.32
C VAL A 1005 20.89 21.20 -23.45
#